data_AF-A0A444J8S5-F1
#
_entry.id   AF-A0A444J8S5-F1
#
_cell.length_a   1.000
_cell.length_b   1.000
_cell.length_c   1.000
_cell.angle_alpha   90.00
_cell.angle_beta   90.00
_cell.angle_gamma   90.00
#
_symmetry.space_group_name_H-M   'P 1'
#
loop_
_entity.id
_entity.type
_entity.pdbx_description
1 polymer ?
#
loop_
_entity_poly.entity_id
_entity_poly.type
_entity_poly.pdbx_seq_one_letter_code
_entity_poly.pdbx_strand_id
1 'polypeptide(L)'
;VYEVFFLRFGPKRPEGFIDRQGLERMLVALVKYRKHRGAKPEKKDLVDLLARLQPDDKIYVSVRDVDFFDGTPTLDLERYPKLQGAALVMQRGMIRSMAGGMENRFFNRAVAAKRLMGSTLKPFLFTAALQLGWTPLDELDNQRNVFLFQGEPYFPRPDHKSPFHHVSLSWAGVKSENVAAVWLLYHLTDRLNPAQLQELATFLDMAPRVNQEKREDYQQFSSRMRDTFGIRITSGTLDRAAYELAVQKLEADFLFDGRAQEYRQWKRILYGLDFSKFRSAIYKDLKKKNITARQRSENWSRISMLHGSYLQLKEVAQALQKYRQYIEQLPSWFGNPFAFFNQQAPDELQSERPAGTIVENQQGQLIYTMNSKLPENWQPINDFALRQRLARLFSSEKEALWDNILLDNKVSSAGLKMIELQMQVERNALTGHKKYSMQVLPAISDYRVMLGLQYLIRLAGECGISSRLDPVLSFPLGSNVISLLEAVGMYETLVTGKNYSVHLPTHENEQETDKENLNKQDGLAIIEQIVGADGEIIYARETAATPVVDQKTSNEINSILHNVVRYGTGRYALKNVRLASKDDERNAKLQQLDLSLPLMGKTGTANDFRNAAFLGYVPTKTEQEGGLLLTEGGYTVGVYVGFDNNDPMKKDTTRISGSQGTLPTWSKIAEALYSLEGVADSLDPVDLAFDGIALKYPDTGQYFFPVQHKNGGIRSGRSAGERTVITPNSPVVLGHGAVDKNGGFTMKRRFIPFWLNQQP
;
A
#
# COMPACT_ATOMS: atom_id res chain seq x y z
N VAL A 1 -35.24 26.41 33.55
CA VAL A 1 -34.76 25.80 34.80
C VAL A 1 -33.26 25.65 34.63
N TYR A 2 -32.48 26.27 35.51
CA TYR A 2 -31.02 26.14 35.47
C TYR A 2 -30.70 24.68 35.83
N GLU A 3 -30.35 23.88 34.83
CA GLU A 3 -30.02 22.46 34.99
C GLU A 3 -28.59 22.36 35.53
N VAL A 4 -28.45 22.61 36.83
CA VAL A 4 -27.20 22.47 37.57
C VAL A 4 -27.29 21.20 38.41
N PHE A 5 -26.31 20.31 38.25
CA PHE A 5 -26.20 19.06 39.01
C PHE A 5 -25.06 19.19 40.01
N PHE A 6 -25.31 18.87 41.28
CA PHE A 6 -24.27 18.86 42.31
C PHE A 6 -23.67 17.47 42.46
N LEU A 7 -22.35 17.41 42.59
CA LEU A 7 -21.57 16.18 42.71
C LEU A 7 -20.82 16.14 44.02
N ARG A 8 -20.89 14.98 44.67
CA ARG A 8 -20.18 14.68 45.91
C ARG A 8 -19.00 13.76 45.65
N PHE A 9 -17.80 14.18 46.02
CA PHE A 9 -16.57 13.39 45.88
C PHE A 9 -16.12 12.70 47.18
N GLY A 10 -16.98 12.75 48.21
CA GLY A 10 -16.70 12.25 49.56
C GLY A 10 -16.42 13.38 50.56
N PRO A 11 -16.35 13.07 51.87
CA PRO A 11 -16.39 14.07 52.94
C PRO A 11 -15.15 14.97 53.04
N LYS A 12 -14.08 14.70 52.28
CA LYS A 12 -12.80 15.43 52.32
C LYS A 12 -12.52 16.23 51.04
N ARG A 13 -13.47 16.33 50.13
CA ARG A 13 -13.31 17.03 48.84
C ARG A 13 -14.47 18.02 48.66
N PRO A 14 -14.22 19.21 48.10
CA PRO A 14 -15.29 20.16 47.81
C PRO A 14 -16.32 19.52 46.88
N GLU A 15 -17.60 19.82 47.10
CA GLU A 15 -18.65 19.48 46.14
C GLU A 15 -18.41 20.28 44.85
N GLY A 16 -18.76 19.71 43.70
CA GLY A 16 -18.67 20.38 42.40
C GLY A 16 -20.01 20.43 41.71
N PHE A 17 -20.12 21.15 40.60
CA PHE A 17 -21.35 21.16 39.82
C PHE A 17 -21.13 21.03 38.31
N ILE A 18 -22.10 20.40 37.63
CA ILE A 18 -22.21 20.37 36.17
C ILE A 18 -23.32 21.32 35.78
N ASP A 19 -23.01 22.29 34.93
CA ASP A 19 -23.97 23.21 34.35
C ASP A 19 -24.36 22.79 32.93
N ARG A 20 -25.10 23.67 32.23
CA ARG A 20 -25.53 23.42 30.85
C ARG A 20 -24.35 23.15 29.92
N GLN A 21 -23.28 23.94 30.04
CA GLN A 21 -22.08 23.80 29.22
C GLN A 21 -21.40 22.45 29.47
N GLY A 22 -21.43 21.97 30.72
CA GLY A 22 -20.81 20.70 31.10
C GLY A 22 -21.50 19.47 30.54
N LEU A 23 -22.75 19.62 30.08
CA LEU A 23 -23.48 18.57 29.38
C LEU A 23 -23.23 18.55 27.87
N GLU A 24 -22.78 19.66 27.27
CA GLU A 24 -22.79 19.84 25.81
C GLU A 24 -21.92 18.81 25.10
N ARG A 25 -20.73 18.54 25.64
CA ARG A 25 -19.79 17.58 25.03
C ARG A 25 -20.39 16.18 24.95
N MET A 26 -20.98 15.69 26.05
CA MET A 26 -21.62 14.38 26.10
C MET A 26 -22.90 14.34 25.24
N LEU A 27 -23.68 15.40 25.25
CA LEU A 27 -24.88 15.54 24.44
C LEU A 27 -24.57 15.47 22.94
N VAL A 28 -23.57 16.23 22.48
CA VAL A 28 -23.10 16.20 21.09
C VAL A 28 -22.61 14.80 20.72
N ALA A 29 -21.83 14.15 21.58
CA ALA A 29 -21.34 12.79 21.35
C ALA A 29 -22.49 11.77 21.23
N LEU A 30 -23.48 11.85 22.13
CA LEU A 30 -24.65 10.97 22.14
C LEU A 30 -25.50 11.14 20.88
N VAL A 31 -25.76 12.38 20.47
CA VAL A 31 -26.56 12.69 19.28
C VAL A 31 -25.87 12.18 18.01
N LYS A 32 -24.56 12.42 17.90
CA LYS A 32 -23.76 11.91 16.77
C LYS A 32 -23.72 10.38 16.73
N TYR A 33 -23.66 9.74 17.90
CA TYR A 33 -23.69 8.28 18.02
C TYR A 33 -25.05 7.67 17.65
N ARG A 34 -26.16 8.29 18.04
CA ARG A 34 -27.52 7.79 17.75
C ARG A 34 -27.98 8.06 16.32
N LYS A 35 -27.71 9.27 15.82
CA LYS A 35 -28.15 9.73 14.50
C LYS A 35 -27.02 9.49 13.48
N HIS A 36 -26.24 10.53 13.20
CA HIS A 36 -25.09 10.50 12.30
C HIS A 36 -24.08 11.59 12.69
N ARG A 37 -22.87 11.53 12.14
CA ARG A 37 -21.74 12.41 12.50
C ARG A 37 -22.03 13.92 12.41
N GLY A 38 -22.84 14.33 11.44
CA GLY A 38 -23.18 15.74 11.21
C GLY A 38 -24.36 16.25 12.03
N ALA A 39 -24.99 15.39 12.84
CA ALA A 39 -26.15 15.76 13.62
C ALA A 39 -25.78 16.77 14.72
N LYS A 40 -26.66 17.76 14.90
CA LYS A 40 -26.60 18.74 15.99
C LYS A 40 -27.64 18.38 17.06
N PRO A 41 -27.37 18.65 18.34
CA PRO A 41 -28.35 18.42 19.39
C PRO A 41 -29.60 19.29 19.25
N GLU A 42 -30.76 18.68 19.48
CA GLU A 42 -32.04 19.35 19.63
C GLU A 42 -32.46 19.36 21.12
N LYS A 43 -33.47 20.19 21.47
CA LYS A 43 -33.99 20.25 22.86
C LYS A 43 -34.42 18.87 23.40
N LYS A 44 -35.06 18.04 22.56
CA LYS A 44 -35.46 16.67 22.95
C LYS A 44 -34.26 15.77 23.30
N ASP A 45 -33.12 15.96 22.62
CA ASP A 45 -31.94 15.12 22.84
C ASP A 45 -31.33 15.41 24.22
N LEU A 46 -31.47 16.64 24.72
CA LEU A 46 -31.10 17.00 26.08
C LEU A 46 -32.02 16.34 27.10
N VAL A 47 -33.34 16.45 26.90
CA VAL A 47 -34.33 15.79 27.78
C VAL A 47 -34.03 14.28 27.88
N ASP A 48 -33.74 13.65 26.75
CA ASP A 48 -33.32 12.25 26.67
C ASP A 48 -32.01 11.92 27.40
N LEU A 49 -31.04 12.85 27.44
CA LEU A 49 -29.80 12.67 28.18
C LEU A 49 -30.05 12.76 29.68
N LEU A 50 -30.82 13.76 30.11
CA LEU A 50 -31.14 13.99 31.52
C LEU A 50 -31.99 12.88 32.11
N ALA A 51 -32.94 12.35 31.34
CA ALA A 51 -33.77 11.21 31.74
C ALA A 51 -32.96 9.93 32.02
N ARG A 52 -31.66 9.90 31.69
CA ARG A 52 -30.74 8.79 31.95
C ARG A 52 -29.87 8.98 33.18
N LEU A 53 -29.95 10.15 33.82
CA LEU A 53 -29.23 10.47 35.04
C LEU A 53 -30.23 10.44 36.20
N GLN A 54 -29.92 9.66 37.23
CA GLN A 54 -30.70 9.57 38.45
C GLN A 54 -29.87 10.09 39.63
N PRO A 55 -30.50 10.60 40.71
CA PRO A 55 -29.81 10.86 41.97
C PRO A 55 -29.00 9.62 42.40
N ASP A 56 -27.82 9.86 42.96
CA ASP A 56 -26.85 8.84 43.41
C ASP A 56 -26.16 8.01 42.31
N ASP A 57 -26.36 8.33 41.03
CA ASP A 57 -25.58 7.74 39.95
C ASP A 57 -24.09 8.04 40.07
N LYS A 58 -23.26 7.01 39.85
CA LYS A 58 -21.81 7.15 39.73
C LYS A 58 -21.46 7.54 38.30
N ILE A 59 -21.09 8.80 38.11
CA ILE A 59 -20.69 9.35 36.82
C ILE A 59 -19.20 9.70 36.78
N TYR A 60 -18.66 9.72 35.56
CA TYR A 60 -17.34 10.29 35.32
C TYR A 60 -17.48 11.77 35.03
N VAL A 61 -16.52 12.55 35.48
CA VAL A 61 -16.43 13.99 35.22
C VAL A 61 -14.98 14.42 35.00
N SER A 62 -14.80 15.48 34.24
CA SER A 62 -13.53 16.23 34.18
C SER A 62 -13.72 17.62 34.77
N VAL A 63 -12.68 18.14 35.41
CA VAL A 63 -12.65 19.52 35.89
C VAL A 63 -12.51 20.45 34.68
N ARG A 64 -13.50 21.32 34.50
CA ARG A 64 -13.47 22.38 33.48
C ARG A 64 -12.81 23.64 34.03
N ASP A 65 -13.16 24.01 35.25
CA ASP A 65 -12.60 25.16 35.95
C ASP A 65 -12.69 24.94 37.47
N VAL A 66 -11.91 25.69 38.24
CA VAL A 66 -11.97 25.69 39.70
C VAL A 66 -12.10 27.14 40.18
N ASP A 67 -13.16 27.43 40.91
CA ASP A 67 -13.36 28.75 41.48
C ASP A 67 -12.21 29.09 42.44
N PHE A 68 -11.62 30.27 42.26
CA PHE A 68 -10.44 30.69 43.00
C PHE A 68 -10.72 30.94 44.49
N PHE A 69 -11.95 31.34 44.85
CA PHE A 69 -12.30 31.76 46.21
C PHE A 69 -12.70 30.59 47.09
N ASP A 70 -13.55 29.68 46.59
CA ASP A 70 -14.08 28.57 47.39
C ASP A 70 -13.57 27.19 46.96
N GLY A 71 -12.81 27.12 45.87
CA GLY A 71 -12.26 25.86 45.35
C GLY A 71 -13.30 24.94 44.73
N THR A 72 -14.53 25.42 44.50
CA THR A 72 -15.61 24.64 43.90
C THR A 72 -15.28 24.35 42.43
N PRO A 73 -15.15 23.07 42.04
CA PRO A 73 -14.90 22.74 40.65
C PRO A 73 -16.19 22.81 39.82
N THR A 74 -16.10 23.47 38.67
CA THR A 74 -17.09 23.35 37.59
C THR A 74 -16.70 22.17 36.72
N LEU A 75 -17.65 21.30 36.39
CA LEU A 75 -17.39 19.96 35.86
C LEU A 75 -18.07 19.74 34.51
N ASP A 76 -17.40 18.97 33.65
CA ASP A 76 -18.00 18.42 32.43
C ASP A 76 -18.39 16.96 32.65
N LEU A 77 -19.58 16.58 32.17
CA LEU A 77 -20.04 15.19 32.19
C LEU A 77 -19.21 14.34 31.22
N GLU A 78 -18.61 13.28 31.75
CA GLU A 78 -17.75 12.37 31.01
C GLU A 78 -18.27 10.93 31.04
N ARG A 79 -17.72 10.11 30.14
CA ARG A 79 -17.97 8.67 30.13
C ARG A 79 -16.66 7.97 29.88
N TYR A 80 -16.32 7.00 30.73
CA TYR A 80 -15.18 6.14 30.48
C TYR A 80 -15.38 5.40 29.14
N PRO A 81 -14.56 5.66 28.12
CA PRO A 81 -14.79 5.10 26.81
C PRO A 81 -14.38 3.63 26.80
N LYS A 82 -15.21 2.79 26.19
CA LYS A 82 -14.82 1.39 25.89
C LYS A 82 -13.73 1.32 24.82
N LEU A 83 -13.73 2.33 23.94
CA LEU A 83 -12.70 2.48 22.92
C LEU A 83 -11.40 2.89 23.60
N GLN A 84 -10.31 2.23 23.24
CA GLN A 84 -8.97 2.51 23.75
C GLN A 84 -8.08 3.02 22.61
N GLY A 85 -6.84 3.35 22.96
CA GLY A 85 -5.82 3.78 22.00
C GLY A 85 -4.47 3.93 22.67
N ALA A 86 -3.52 4.45 21.92
CA ALA A 86 -2.24 4.87 22.45
C ALA A 86 -1.68 6.03 21.61
N ALA A 87 -0.81 6.82 22.24
CA ALA A 87 -0.02 7.84 21.60
C ALA A 87 1.44 7.72 22.03
N LEU A 88 2.37 7.97 21.13
CA LEU A 88 3.80 7.94 21.38
C LEU A 88 4.49 9.04 20.58
N VAL A 89 5.40 9.76 21.24
CA VAL A 89 6.28 10.76 20.62
C VAL A 89 7.71 10.30 20.80
N MET A 90 8.45 10.23 19.70
CA MET A 90 9.85 9.83 19.65
C MET A 90 10.70 10.89 18.95
N GLN A 91 11.95 11.04 19.40
CA GLN A 91 12.95 11.86 18.74
C GLN A 91 14.32 11.21 18.91
N ARG A 92 14.93 10.77 17.81
CA ARG A 92 16.25 10.13 17.77
C ARG A 92 16.34 8.93 18.73
N GLY A 93 15.37 8.03 18.64
CA GLY A 93 15.25 6.84 19.49
C GLY A 93 14.73 7.11 20.91
N MET A 94 14.63 8.38 21.34
CA MET A 94 14.17 8.72 22.69
C MET A 94 12.65 8.84 22.74
N ILE A 95 12.02 8.19 23.73
CA ILE A 95 10.59 8.39 24.01
C ILE A 95 10.42 9.71 24.75
N ARG A 96 9.86 10.72 24.08
CA ARG A 96 9.61 12.06 24.63
C ARG A 96 8.29 12.15 25.38
N SER A 97 7.28 11.40 24.93
CA SER A 97 5.98 11.32 25.58
C SER A 97 5.28 10.02 25.19
N MET A 98 4.49 9.47 26.10
CA MET A 98 3.80 8.20 25.91
C MET A 98 2.48 8.16 26.68
N ALA A 99 1.42 7.74 26.00
CA ALA A 99 0.14 7.38 26.61
C ALA A 99 -0.28 5.99 26.08
N GLY A 100 -0.43 5.02 26.98
CA GLY A 100 -0.77 3.62 26.67
C GLY A 100 -2.27 3.29 26.74
N GLY A 101 -3.15 4.28 26.74
CA GLY A 101 -4.58 4.11 26.97
C GLY A 101 -5.21 5.34 27.59
N MET A 102 -6.52 5.25 27.83
CA MET A 102 -7.22 6.17 28.73
C MET A 102 -6.75 6.01 30.18
N GLU A 103 -6.27 4.81 30.53
CA GLU A 103 -5.55 4.51 31.75
C GLU A 103 -4.35 3.60 31.45
N ASN A 104 -3.25 3.77 32.19
CA ASN A 104 -1.98 3.06 31.95
C ASN A 104 -1.58 2.14 33.11
N ARG A 105 -2.48 1.85 34.06
CA ARG A 105 -2.12 1.15 35.31
C ARG A 105 -1.78 -0.34 35.11
N PHE A 106 -2.44 -1.02 34.18
CA PHE A 106 -2.31 -2.48 34.03
C PHE A 106 -1.72 -2.92 32.69
N PHE A 107 -1.88 -2.10 31.65
CA PHE A 107 -1.46 -2.47 30.30
C PHE A 107 -1.12 -1.23 29.49
N ASN A 108 0.12 -1.14 29.01
CA ASN A 108 0.57 -0.04 28.17
C ASN A 108 0.48 -0.40 26.69
N ARG A 109 -0.55 0.12 26.03
CA ARG A 109 -0.82 -0.14 24.62
C ARG A 109 0.20 0.47 23.67
N ALA A 110 0.97 1.47 24.08
CA ALA A 110 1.97 2.09 23.21
C ALA A 110 3.15 1.14 22.93
N VAL A 111 3.50 0.30 23.91
CA VAL A 111 4.69 -0.56 23.83
C VAL A 111 4.34 -2.04 23.71
N ALA A 112 3.27 -2.52 24.37
CA ALA A 112 2.98 -3.95 24.46
C ALA A 112 1.94 -4.45 23.45
N ALA A 113 1.00 -3.59 23.04
CA ALA A 113 -0.13 -4.02 22.21
C ALA A 113 0.25 -4.15 20.73
N LYS A 114 0.30 -5.38 20.21
CA LYS A 114 0.49 -5.64 18.78
C LYS A 114 -0.84 -5.51 18.04
N ARG A 115 -0.89 -4.62 17.04
CA ARG A 115 -2.12 -4.29 16.29
C ARG A 115 -1.88 -4.25 14.79
N LEU A 116 -2.95 -4.44 14.03
CA LEU A 116 -2.97 -4.21 12.59
C LEU A 116 -2.91 -2.70 12.33
N MET A 117 -1.78 -2.21 11.84
CA MET A 117 -1.60 -0.77 11.58
C MET A 117 -2.11 -0.34 10.20
N GLY A 118 -2.58 -1.29 9.38
CA GLY A 118 -3.22 -1.02 8.09
C GLY A 118 -2.26 -0.38 7.07
N SER A 119 -2.79 0.52 6.24
CA SER A 119 -2.03 1.23 5.20
C SER A 119 -0.86 2.11 5.66
N THR A 120 -0.53 2.16 6.96
CA THR A 120 0.70 2.79 7.44
C THR A 120 1.96 2.00 7.04
N LEU A 121 1.84 0.73 6.62
CA LEU A 121 2.99 -0.03 6.08
C LEU A 121 3.31 0.27 4.61
N LYS A 122 2.49 1.06 3.89
CA LYS A 122 2.76 1.36 2.47
C LYS A 122 4.04 2.18 2.26
N PRO A 123 4.31 3.26 3.02
CA PRO A 123 5.59 3.97 2.93
C PRO A 123 6.80 3.05 3.11
N PHE A 124 6.71 2.06 4.00
CA PHE A 124 7.76 1.05 4.18
C PHE A 124 8.01 0.20 2.93
N LEU A 125 6.95 -0.28 2.26
CA LEU A 125 7.07 -0.93 0.95
C LEU A 125 7.71 0.00 -0.09
N PHE A 126 7.32 1.27 -0.12
CA PHE A 126 7.87 2.23 -1.07
C PHE A 126 9.36 2.48 -0.84
N THR A 127 9.80 2.56 0.41
CA THR A 127 11.22 2.64 0.75
C THR A 127 11.99 1.44 0.20
N ALA A 128 11.46 0.23 0.42
CA ALA A 128 12.07 -0.99 -0.13
C ALA A 128 12.12 -0.97 -1.66
N ALA A 129 11.06 -0.50 -2.33
CA ALA A 129 11.04 -0.37 -3.78
C ALA A 129 12.11 0.61 -4.29
N LEU A 130 12.26 1.77 -3.64
CA LEU A 130 13.27 2.77 -3.99
C LEU A 130 14.70 2.25 -3.80
N GLN A 131 14.94 1.43 -2.76
CA GLN A 131 16.22 0.73 -2.55
C GLN A 131 16.50 -0.33 -3.62
N LEU A 132 15.46 -0.88 -4.25
CA LEU A 132 15.52 -1.96 -5.25
C LEU A 132 15.30 -1.46 -6.69
N GLY A 133 15.64 -0.21 -6.99
CA GLY A 133 15.68 0.30 -8.37
C GLY A 133 14.40 0.94 -8.90
N TRP A 134 13.36 1.06 -8.08
CA TRP A 134 12.17 1.85 -8.41
C TRP A 134 12.41 3.35 -8.21
N THR A 135 11.57 4.18 -8.81
CA THR A 135 11.61 5.64 -8.68
C THR A 135 10.22 6.19 -8.32
N PRO A 136 10.11 7.36 -7.66
CA PRO A 136 8.82 7.95 -7.28
C PRO A 136 7.85 8.20 -8.44
N LEU A 137 8.36 8.32 -9.66
CA LEU A 137 7.60 8.55 -10.90
C LEU A 137 7.26 7.27 -11.67
N ASP A 138 7.73 6.09 -11.24
CA ASP A 138 7.39 4.83 -11.90
C ASP A 138 5.87 4.60 -11.86
N GLU A 139 5.32 4.22 -13.01
CA GLU A 139 3.91 3.91 -13.17
C GLU A 139 3.60 2.52 -12.61
N LEU A 140 2.61 2.45 -11.73
CA LEU A 140 2.11 1.22 -11.10
C LEU A 140 0.71 0.91 -11.63
N ASP A 141 0.45 -0.37 -11.91
CA ASP A 141 -0.88 -0.84 -12.27
C ASP A 141 -1.81 -0.82 -11.04
N ASN A 142 -2.94 -0.12 -11.17
CA ASN A 142 -3.98 0.00 -10.15
C ASN A 142 -5.30 -0.68 -10.58
N GLN A 143 -5.29 -1.48 -11.65
CA GLN A 143 -6.42 -2.29 -12.08
C GLN A 143 -6.54 -3.55 -11.21
N ARG A 144 -7.76 -3.85 -10.77
CA ARG A 144 -8.01 -5.09 -10.01
C ARG A 144 -7.63 -6.30 -10.86
N ASN A 145 -6.77 -7.15 -10.29
CA ASN A 145 -6.33 -8.40 -10.89
C ASN A 145 -6.21 -9.50 -9.83
N VAL A 146 -5.98 -10.73 -10.26
CA VAL A 146 -5.62 -11.86 -9.41
C VAL A 146 -4.10 -11.99 -9.33
N PHE A 147 -3.58 -12.16 -8.13
CA PHE A 147 -2.16 -12.38 -7.86
C PHE A 147 -2.00 -13.80 -7.33
N LEU A 148 -1.19 -14.61 -8.00
CA LEU A 148 -0.96 -16.00 -7.62
C LEU A 148 0.34 -16.10 -6.84
N PHE A 149 0.30 -16.65 -5.64
CA PHE A 149 1.49 -16.88 -4.83
C PHE A 149 1.36 -18.20 -4.07
N GLN A 150 2.36 -19.07 -4.20
CA GLN A 150 2.39 -20.39 -3.55
C GLN A 150 1.14 -21.26 -3.83
N GLY A 151 0.62 -21.17 -5.06
CA GLY A 151 -0.56 -21.94 -5.49
C GLY A 151 -1.91 -21.38 -5.04
N GLU A 152 -1.94 -20.24 -4.34
CA GLU A 152 -3.18 -19.62 -3.87
C GLU A 152 -3.46 -18.28 -4.58
N PRO A 153 -4.74 -17.99 -4.90
CA PRO A 153 -5.13 -16.73 -5.54
C PRO A 153 -5.46 -15.64 -4.52
N TYR A 154 -4.84 -14.48 -4.68
CA TYR A 154 -5.14 -13.29 -3.90
C TYR A 154 -5.83 -12.23 -4.77
N PHE A 155 -6.97 -11.73 -4.28
CA PHE A 155 -7.80 -10.72 -4.95
C PHE A 155 -7.86 -9.44 -4.11
N PRO A 156 -6.86 -8.54 -4.23
CA PRO A 156 -6.85 -7.30 -3.46
C PRO A 156 -8.03 -6.40 -3.85
N ARG A 157 -8.56 -5.71 -2.84
CA ARG A 157 -9.69 -4.78 -3.00
C ARG A 157 -9.23 -3.34 -2.75
N PRO A 158 -9.60 -2.39 -3.61
CA PRO A 158 -9.37 -0.99 -3.33
C PRO A 158 -10.32 -0.53 -2.22
N ASP A 159 -9.85 0.40 -1.39
CA ASP A 159 -10.65 1.00 -0.31
C ASP A 159 -11.62 2.08 -0.82
N HIS A 160 -11.27 2.70 -1.96
CA HIS A 160 -12.10 3.66 -2.69
C HIS A 160 -12.13 3.34 -4.18
N LYS A 161 -13.08 3.92 -4.92
CA LYS A 161 -13.08 3.83 -6.38
C LYS A 161 -12.05 4.82 -6.93
N SER A 162 -10.87 4.32 -7.31
CA SER A 162 -9.89 5.13 -8.03
C SER A 162 -10.38 5.33 -9.48
N PRO A 163 -10.34 6.55 -10.01
CA PRO A 163 -10.67 6.80 -11.42
C PRO A 163 -9.52 6.43 -12.36
N PHE A 164 -8.34 6.07 -11.84
CA PHE A 164 -7.13 5.80 -12.63
C PHE A 164 -6.76 4.32 -12.61
N HIS A 165 -6.49 3.80 -13.79
CA HIS A 165 -5.97 2.45 -13.99
C HIS A 165 -4.48 2.33 -13.71
N HIS A 166 -3.75 3.45 -13.75
CA HIS A 166 -2.35 3.52 -13.38
C HIS A 166 -2.10 4.79 -12.57
N VAL A 167 -1.11 4.73 -11.69
CA VAL A 167 -0.71 5.83 -10.81
C VAL A 167 0.80 5.81 -10.65
N SER A 168 1.45 6.96 -10.40
CA SER A 168 2.87 6.93 -10.03
C SER A 168 3.06 6.31 -8.64
N LEU A 169 4.24 5.75 -8.35
CA LEU A 169 4.59 5.19 -7.04
C LEU A 169 4.32 6.19 -5.92
N SER A 170 4.74 7.44 -6.10
CA SER A 170 4.46 8.52 -5.16
C SER A 170 2.94 8.69 -4.93
N TRP A 171 2.15 8.77 -6.00
CA TRP A 171 0.72 9.03 -5.89
C TRP A 171 -0.09 7.84 -5.36
N ALA A 172 0.38 6.61 -5.61
CA ALA A 172 -0.15 5.42 -4.96
C ALA A 172 -0.07 5.53 -3.43
N GLY A 173 1.01 6.12 -2.91
CA GLY A 173 1.15 6.45 -1.49
C GLY A 173 0.21 7.57 -1.03
N VAL A 174 0.17 8.68 -1.79
CA VAL A 174 -0.66 9.86 -1.49
C VAL A 174 -2.14 9.50 -1.37
N LYS A 175 -2.66 8.76 -2.35
CA LYS A 175 -4.07 8.32 -2.39
C LYS A 175 -4.31 7.00 -1.67
N SER A 176 -3.25 6.36 -1.17
CA SER A 176 -3.29 5.07 -0.50
C SER A 176 -3.99 3.99 -1.32
N GLU A 177 -3.59 3.86 -2.58
CA GLU A 177 -4.12 2.84 -3.51
C GLU A 177 -3.72 1.44 -3.04
N ASN A 178 -4.68 0.53 -2.79
CA ASN A 178 -4.37 -0.82 -2.29
C ASN A 178 -3.86 -1.73 -3.39
N VAL A 179 -4.46 -1.63 -4.58
CA VAL A 179 -4.15 -2.53 -5.70
C VAL A 179 -2.74 -2.23 -6.22
N ALA A 180 -2.41 -0.96 -6.46
CA ALA A 180 -1.05 -0.54 -6.83
C ALA A 180 0.03 -0.95 -5.80
N ALA A 181 -0.28 -0.91 -4.49
CA ALA A 181 0.67 -1.34 -3.47
C ALA A 181 0.92 -2.86 -3.49
N VAL A 182 -0.13 -3.67 -3.67
CA VAL A 182 0.00 -5.12 -3.82
C VAL A 182 0.71 -5.48 -5.12
N TRP A 183 0.41 -4.76 -6.20
CA TRP A 183 1.10 -4.91 -7.48
C TRP A 183 2.60 -4.61 -7.33
N LEU A 184 2.97 -3.49 -6.69
CA LEU A 184 4.36 -3.14 -6.46
C LEU A 184 5.10 -4.19 -5.63
N LEU A 185 4.47 -4.73 -4.59
CA LEU A 185 5.04 -5.85 -3.82
C LEU A 185 5.30 -7.07 -4.73
N TYR A 186 4.32 -7.43 -5.55
CA TYR A 186 4.41 -8.58 -6.43
C TYR A 186 5.52 -8.44 -7.48
N HIS A 187 5.83 -7.21 -7.87
CA HIS A 187 6.86 -6.86 -8.85
C HIS A 187 8.13 -6.27 -8.22
N LEU A 188 8.30 -6.37 -6.91
CA LEU A 188 9.29 -5.59 -6.16
C LEU A 188 10.73 -5.72 -6.72
N THR A 189 11.09 -6.91 -7.20
CA THR A 189 12.42 -7.23 -7.72
C THR A 189 12.60 -7.00 -9.23
N ASP A 190 11.57 -6.56 -9.95
CA ASP A 190 11.56 -6.53 -11.42
C ASP A 190 12.48 -5.46 -12.03
N ARG A 191 12.97 -4.51 -11.21
CA ARG A 191 13.93 -3.49 -11.64
C ARG A 191 15.39 -3.91 -11.46
N LEU A 192 15.64 -5.09 -10.87
CA LEU A 192 16.97 -5.61 -10.63
C LEU A 192 17.53 -6.29 -11.88
N ASN A 193 18.79 -6.01 -12.19
CA ASN A 193 19.52 -6.80 -13.18
C ASN A 193 19.94 -8.17 -12.58
N PRO A 194 20.41 -9.13 -13.39
CA PRO A 194 20.76 -10.46 -12.89
C PRO A 194 21.81 -10.47 -11.77
N ALA A 195 22.80 -9.56 -11.81
CA ALA A 195 23.84 -9.47 -10.78
C ALA A 195 23.27 -8.95 -9.46
N GLN A 196 22.43 -7.91 -9.51
CA GLN A 196 21.76 -7.34 -8.32
C GLN A 196 20.78 -8.33 -7.69
N LEU A 197 20.02 -9.08 -8.52
CA LEU A 197 19.11 -10.11 -8.04
C LEU A 197 19.90 -11.26 -7.37
N GLN A 198 21.04 -11.65 -7.94
CA GLN A 198 21.93 -12.65 -7.35
C GLN A 198 22.52 -12.16 -6.03
N GLU A 199 22.94 -10.90 -5.94
CA GLU A 199 23.44 -10.29 -4.70
C GLU A 199 22.37 -10.29 -3.61
N LEU A 200 21.17 -9.82 -3.94
CA LEU A 200 20.01 -9.83 -3.04
C LEU A 200 19.66 -11.25 -2.57
N ALA A 201 19.64 -12.22 -3.49
CA ALA A 201 19.39 -13.62 -3.17
C ALA A 201 20.47 -14.21 -2.26
N THR A 202 21.75 -13.89 -2.48
CA THR A 202 22.83 -14.34 -1.59
C THR A 202 22.66 -13.78 -0.18
N PHE A 203 22.38 -12.47 -0.07
CA PHE A 203 22.20 -11.82 1.22
C PHE A 203 21.02 -12.39 2.02
N LEU A 204 19.90 -12.67 1.34
CA LEU A 204 18.69 -13.21 1.96
C LEU A 204 18.72 -14.73 2.14
N ASP A 205 19.89 -15.36 1.95
CA ASP A 205 20.04 -16.81 1.99
C ASP A 205 19.02 -17.51 1.06
N MET A 206 18.85 -17.00 -0.15
CA MET A 206 18.04 -17.58 -1.23
C MET A 206 18.87 -17.99 -2.45
N ALA A 207 20.20 -17.90 -2.36
CA ALA A 207 21.15 -18.48 -3.29
C ALA A 207 21.93 -19.66 -2.65
N PRO A 208 22.61 -20.50 -3.44
CA PRO A 208 23.49 -21.54 -2.90
C PRO A 208 24.61 -20.94 -2.04
N ARG A 209 24.81 -21.47 -0.83
CA ARG A 209 25.87 -20.98 0.06
C ARG A 209 27.26 -21.40 -0.44
N VAL A 210 28.24 -20.51 -0.29
CA VAL A 210 29.64 -20.77 -0.58
C VAL A 210 30.43 -20.43 0.68
N ASN A 211 30.92 -21.46 1.38
CA ASN A 211 31.86 -21.29 2.50
C ASN A 211 33.29 -21.55 1.99
N GLN A 212 34.30 -21.10 2.74
CA GLN A 212 35.72 -21.09 2.34
C GLN A 212 36.25 -22.42 1.79
N GLU A 213 35.65 -23.57 2.14
CA GLU A 213 36.11 -24.90 1.69
C GLU A 213 35.06 -25.75 0.95
N LYS A 214 33.77 -25.37 0.96
CA LYS A 214 32.71 -26.20 0.35
C LYS A 214 31.50 -25.40 -0.11
N ARG A 215 31.08 -25.66 -1.35
CA ARG A 215 29.79 -25.19 -1.90
C ARG A 215 28.66 -26.08 -1.40
N GLU A 216 27.55 -25.47 -1.00
CA GLU A 216 26.33 -26.19 -0.62
C GLU A 216 25.90 -27.17 -1.72
N ASP A 217 25.55 -28.41 -1.33
CA ASP A 217 25.08 -29.40 -2.29
C ASP A 217 23.70 -29.02 -2.86
N TYR A 218 23.44 -29.45 -4.10
CA TYR A 218 22.17 -29.15 -4.77
C TYR A 218 20.95 -29.67 -4.01
N GLN A 219 21.01 -30.86 -3.40
CA GLN A 219 19.87 -31.41 -2.65
C GLN A 219 19.59 -30.61 -1.37
N GLN A 220 20.65 -30.12 -0.72
CA GLN A 220 20.54 -29.25 0.44
C GLN A 220 19.89 -27.92 0.05
N PHE A 221 20.39 -27.27 -1.00
CA PHE A 221 19.82 -26.02 -1.52
C PHE A 221 18.36 -26.20 -1.95
N SER A 222 18.07 -27.26 -2.71
CA SER A 222 16.71 -27.58 -3.16
C SER A 222 15.75 -27.81 -1.99
N SER A 223 16.19 -28.50 -0.93
CA SER A 223 15.36 -28.74 0.26
C SER A 223 15.12 -27.44 1.01
N ARG A 224 16.13 -26.58 1.15
CA ARG A 224 16.01 -25.26 1.78
C ARG A 224 15.02 -24.35 1.05
N MET A 225 15.10 -24.28 -0.28
CA MET A 225 14.14 -23.50 -1.09
C MET A 225 12.71 -24.01 -0.94
N ARG A 226 12.51 -25.33 -0.87
CA ARG A 226 11.19 -25.95 -0.75
C ARG A 226 10.63 -25.84 0.67
N ASP A 227 11.42 -26.17 1.69
CA ASP A 227 10.95 -26.41 3.05
C ASP A 227 10.94 -25.12 3.88
N THR A 228 11.92 -24.23 3.69
CA THR A 228 11.98 -22.94 4.39
C THR A 228 11.14 -21.88 3.68
N PHE A 229 11.24 -21.79 2.36
CA PHE A 229 10.62 -20.71 1.58
C PHE A 229 9.35 -21.13 0.82
N GLY A 230 8.98 -22.41 0.87
CA GLY A 230 7.76 -22.91 0.21
C GLY A 230 7.83 -22.90 -1.33
N ILE A 231 9.01 -22.73 -1.94
CA ILE A 231 9.14 -22.64 -3.39
C ILE A 231 9.00 -24.02 -4.00
N ARG A 232 7.91 -24.26 -4.74
CA ARG A 232 7.61 -25.55 -5.37
C ARG A 232 7.59 -25.42 -6.89
N ILE A 233 8.53 -26.09 -7.56
CA ILE A 233 8.67 -26.04 -9.02
C ILE A 233 8.08 -27.30 -9.64
N THR A 234 6.90 -27.15 -10.25
CA THR A 234 6.20 -28.19 -11.02
C THR A 234 6.36 -27.96 -12.52
N SER A 235 5.89 -28.89 -13.38
CA SER A 235 5.85 -28.64 -14.82
C SER A 235 5.01 -27.40 -15.15
N GLY A 236 3.80 -27.30 -14.57
CA GLY A 236 2.93 -26.15 -14.80
C GLY A 236 3.53 -24.82 -14.33
N THR A 237 4.35 -24.84 -13.26
CA THR A 237 5.11 -23.65 -12.83
C THR A 237 6.13 -23.22 -13.89
N LEU A 238 6.82 -24.18 -14.51
CA LEU A 238 7.79 -23.90 -15.59
C LEU A 238 7.09 -23.47 -16.88
N ASP A 239 5.93 -24.04 -17.21
CA ASP A 239 5.12 -23.62 -18.36
C ASP A 239 4.63 -22.18 -18.19
N ARG A 240 4.18 -21.82 -16.98
CA ARG A 240 3.83 -20.44 -16.63
C ARG A 240 5.03 -19.50 -16.76
N ALA A 241 6.20 -19.87 -16.25
CA ALA A 241 7.40 -19.05 -16.34
C ALA A 241 7.84 -18.86 -17.79
N ALA A 242 7.78 -19.91 -18.62
CA ALA A 242 8.06 -19.83 -20.05
C ALA A 242 7.09 -18.88 -20.77
N TYR A 243 5.80 -18.90 -20.42
CA TYR A 243 4.81 -17.96 -20.94
C TYR A 243 5.12 -16.50 -20.55
N GLU A 244 5.41 -16.24 -19.27
CA GLU A 244 5.74 -14.90 -18.77
C GLU A 244 6.99 -14.34 -19.48
N LEU A 245 8.03 -15.16 -19.67
CA LEU A 245 9.24 -14.80 -20.42
C LEU A 245 8.96 -14.58 -21.91
N ALA A 246 8.12 -15.41 -22.53
CA ALA A 246 7.76 -15.28 -23.93
C ALA A 246 7.04 -13.96 -24.22
N VAL A 247 6.06 -13.60 -23.39
CA VAL A 247 5.38 -12.30 -23.47
C VAL A 247 6.40 -11.17 -23.37
N GLN A 248 7.32 -11.21 -22.40
CA GLN A 248 8.32 -10.17 -22.21
C GLN A 248 9.27 -10.02 -23.41
N LYS A 249 9.75 -11.13 -23.97
CA LYS A 249 10.74 -11.12 -25.07
C LYS A 249 10.15 -10.69 -26.41
N LEU A 250 8.86 -10.90 -26.63
CA LEU A 250 8.18 -10.57 -27.89
C LEU A 250 7.74 -9.10 -28.00
N GLU A 251 8.07 -8.23 -27.05
CA GLU A 251 7.70 -6.81 -27.09
C GLU A 251 8.12 -6.15 -28.41
N ALA A 252 9.38 -6.33 -28.81
CA ALA A 252 9.92 -5.75 -30.02
C ALA A 252 9.19 -6.26 -31.26
N ASP A 253 8.98 -7.57 -31.36
CA ASP A 253 8.29 -8.21 -32.49
C ASP A 253 6.86 -7.67 -32.66
N PHE A 254 6.08 -7.61 -31.57
CA PHE A 254 4.74 -7.01 -31.63
C PHE A 254 4.75 -5.53 -32.02
N LEU A 255 5.77 -4.77 -31.61
CA LEU A 255 5.90 -3.35 -31.99
C LEU A 255 6.24 -3.21 -33.48
N PHE A 256 7.17 -4.02 -33.99
CA PHE A 256 7.56 -4.02 -35.40
C PHE A 256 6.42 -4.45 -36.32
N ASP A 257 5.58 -5.39 -35.88
CA ASP A 257 4.40 -5.82 -36.63
C ASP A 257 3.22 -4.83 -36.55
N GLY A 258 3.39 -3.68 -35.88
CA GLY A 258 2.31 -2.69 -35.69
C GLY A 258 1.21 -3.15 -34.71
N ARG A 259 1.47 -4.20 -33.92
CA ARG A 259 0.54 -4.87 -32.99
C ARG A 259 0.71 -4.38 -31.55
N ALA A 260 1.15 -3.14 -31.36
CA ALA A 260 1.39 -2.53 -30.06
C ALA A 260 0.16 -2.55 -29.12
N GLN A 261 -1.05 -2.44 -29.68
CA GLN A 261 -2.29 -2.51 -28.88
C GLN A 261 -2.53 -3.91 -28.34
N GLU A 262 -2.26 -4.93 -29.15
CA GLU A 262 -2.42 -6.33 -28.79
C GLU A 262 -1.38 -6.76 -27.74
N TYR A 263 -0.13 -6.30 -27.88
CA TYR A 263 0.89 -6.53 -26.85
C TYR A 263 0.48 -6.00 -25.47
N ARG A 264 -0.22 -4.86 -25.41
CA ARG A 264 -0.78 -4.35 -24.15
C ARG A 264 -1.84 -5.29 -23.54
N GLN A 265 -2.56 -6.06 -24.37
CA GLN A 265 -3.47 -7.09 -23.88
C GLN A 265 -2.70 -8.33 -23.40
N TRP A 266 -1.67 -8.76 -24.13
CA TRP A 266 -0.80 -9.87 -23.70
C TRP A 266 -0.18 -9.64 -22.33
N LYS A 267 0.29 -8.41 -22.05
CA LYS A 267 0.79 -8.03 -20.71
C LYS A 267 -0.22 -8.20 -19.57
N ARG A 268 -1.53 -8.28 -19.87
CA ARG A 268 -2.61 -8.46 -18.89
C ARG A 268 -3.15 -9.88 -18.84
N ILE A 269 -2.91 -10.69 -19.86
CA ILE A 269 -3.40 -12.07 -19.93
C ILE A 269 -2.49 -12.94 -19.06
N LEU A 270 -3.10 -13.60 -18.09
CA LEU A 270 -2.40 -14.53 -17.21
C LEU A 270 -2.36 -15.93 -17.84
N TYR A 271 -1.35 -16.73 -17.48
CA TYR A 271 -1.19 -18.09 -17.99
C TYR A 271 -2.45 -18.96 -17.75
N GLY A 272 -2.98 -18.94 -16.52
CA GLY A 272 -4.24 -19.60 -16.16
C GLY A 272 -4.12 -20.92 -15.41
N LEU A 273 -2.93 -21.26 -14.90
CA LEU A 273 -2.72 -22.45 -14.05
C LEU A 273 -3.71 -22.44 -12.87
N ASP A 274 -4.40 -23.56 -12.65
CA ASP A 274 -5.40 -23.77 -11.59
C ASP A 274 -6.65 -22.87 -11.60
N PHE A 275 -6.85 -22.04 -12.63
CA PHE A 275 -8.02 -21.14 -12.67
C PHE A 275 -9.37 -21.88 -12.68
N SER A 276 -9.43 -23.07 -13.26
CA SER A 276 -10.63 -23.93 -13.20
C SER A 276 -10.96 -24.35 -11.76
N LYS A 277 -9.95 -24.75 -10.98
CA LYS A 277 -10.07 -25.08 -9.56
C LYS A 277 -10.53 -23.88 -8.74
N PHE A 278 -9.95 -22.71 -8.96
CA PHE A 278 -10.33 -21.47 -8.25
C PHE A 278 -11.78 -21.05 -8.55
N ARG A 279 -12.18 -21.08 -9.83
CA ARG A 279 -13.58 -20.81 -10.21
C ARG A 279 -14.55 -21.79 -9.54
N SER A 280 -14.22 -23.08 -9.52
CA SER A 280 -15.05 -24.10 -8.86
C SER A 280 -15.23 -23.80 -7.36
N ALA A 281 -14.16 -23.40 -6.67
CA ALA A 281 -14.24 -22.99 -5.27
C ALA A 281 -15.16 -21.76 -5.07
N ILE A 282 -15.03 -20.73 -5.92
CA ILE A 282 -15.88 -19.53 -5.83
C ILE A 282 -17.35 -19.85 -6.15
N TYR A 283 -17.63 -20.75 -7.10
CA TYR A 283 -18.99 -21.21 -7.37
C TYR A 283 -19.61 -21.95 -6.18
N LYS A 284 -18.82 -22.71 -5.41
CA LYS A 284 -19.29 -23.31 -4.16
C LYS A 284 -19.67 -22.24 -3.13
N ASP A 285 -18.90 -21.16 -3.03
CA ASP A 285 -19.22 -20.04 -2.15
C ASP A 285 -20.51 -19.31 -2.56
N LEU A 286 -20.74 -19.14 -3.87
CA LEU A 286 -21.97 -18.53 -4.41
C LEU A 286 -23.24 -19.32 -4.08
N LYS A 287 -23.13 -20.64 -3.84
CA LYS A 287 -24.26 -21.52 -3.49
C LYS A 287 -24.62 -21.50 -1.99
N LYS A 288 -23.85 -20.81 -1.13
CA LYS A 288 -24.14 -20.72 0.30
C LYS A 288 -25.44 -19.96 0.57
N LYS A 289 -26.29 -20.48 1.49
CA LYS A 289 -27.62 -19.93 1.81
C LYS A 289 -27.60 -18.48 2.34
N ASN A 290 -26.57 -18.09 3.08
CA ASN A 290 -26.49 -16.77 3.76
C ASN A 290 -25.53 -15.77 3.08
N ILE A 291 -25.42 -15.78 1.74
CA ILE A 291 -24.54 -14.85 1.02
C ILE A 291 -25.19 -13.46 0.84
N THR A 292 -24.49 -12.41 1.26
CA THR A 292 -24.93 -11.01 1.05
C THR A 292 -24.79 -10.60 -0.41
N ALA A 293 -25.58 -9.61 -0.86
CA ALA A 293 -25.46 -9.06 -2.22
C ALA A 293 -24.04 -8.55 -2.53
N ARG A 294 -23.36 -7.96 -1.55
CA ARG A 294 -21.97 -7.51 -1.66
C ARG A 294 -20.99 -8.68 -1.89
N GLN A 295 -21.13 -9.77 -1.13
CA GLN A 295 -20.31 -10.97 -1.32
C GLN A 295 -20.58 -11.62 -2.69
N ARG A 296 -21.84 -11.66 -3.13
CA ARG A 296 -22.21 -12.17 -4.46
C ARG A 296 -21.57 -11.36 -5.58
N SER A 297 -21.64 -10.03 -5.52
CA SER A 297 -20.99 -9.15 -6.49
C SER A 297 -19.48 -9.33 -6.52
N GLU A 298 -18.83 -9.41 -5.34
CA GLU A 298 -17.38 -9.63 -5.25
C GLU A 298 -16.97 -10.99 -5.83
N ASN A 299 -17.72 -12.06 -5.56
CA ASN A 299 -17.44 -13.38 -6.12
C ASN A 299 -17.57 -13.40 -7.65
N TRP A 300 -18.56 -12.72 -8.22
CA TRP A 300 -18.65 -12.56 -9.67
C TRP A 300 -17.47 -11.78 -10.25
N SER A 301 -17.02 -10.71 -9.58
CA SER A 301 -15.81 -9.98 -10.00
C SER A 301 -14.55 -10.86 -9.95
N ARG A 302 -14.42 -11.74 -8.96
CA ARG A 302 -13.31 -12.71 -8.90
C ARG A 302 -13.36 -13.71 -10.04
N ILE A 303 -14.56 -14.24 -10.35
CA ILE A 303 -14.75 -15.13 -11.49
C ILE A 303 -14.32 -14.42 -12.78
N SER A 304 -14.74 -13.17 -13.01
CA SER A 304 -14.34 -12.44 -14.23
C SER A 304 -12.83 -12.26 -14.38
N MET A 305 -12.09 -12.10 -13.27
CA MET A 305 -10.62 -12.01 -13.30
C MET A 305 -9.93 -13.34 -13.65
N LEU A 306 -10.63 -14.47 -13.49
CA LEU A 306 -10.14 -15.81 -13.82
C LEU A 306 -10.52 -16.25 -15.26
N HIS A 307 -11.08 -15.34 -16.08
CA HIS A 307 -11.51 -15.63 -17.45
C HIS A 307 -10.59 -15.05 -18.53
N GLY A 308 -10.54 -15.76 -19.66
CA GLY A 308 -9.70 -15.45 -20.81
C GLY A 308 -8.23 -15.37 -20.45
N SER A 309 -7.77 -16.39 -19.72
CA SER A 309 -6.36 -16.72 -19.54
C SER A 309 -5.79 -17.32 -20.82
N TYR A 310 -4.46 -17.37 -20.95
CA TYR A 310 -3.78 -17.99 -22.08
C TYR A 310 -4.24 -19.44 -22.33
N LEU A 311 -4.35 -20.28 -21.29
CA LEU A 311 -4.83 -21.65 -21.45
C LEU A 311 -6.26 -21.74 -22.04
N GLN A 312 -7.15 -20.80 -21.72
CA GLN A 312 -8.49 -20.75 -22.32
C GLN A 312 -8.42 -20.28 -23.77
N LEU A 313 -7.63 -19.25 -24.06
CA LEU A 313 -7.45 -18.74 -25.42
C LEU A 313 -6.81 -19.79 -26.33
N LYS A 314 -5.93 -20.63 -25.78
CA LYS A 314 -5.36 -21.78 -26.48
C LYS A 314 -6.43 -22.81 -26.87
N GLU A 315 -7.36 -23.13 -25.97
CA GLU A 315 -8.50 -24.01 -26.30
C GLU A 315 -9.37 -23.40 -27.41
N VAL A 316 -9.61 -22.08 -27.35
CA VAL A 316 -10.37 -21.35 -28.39
C VAL A 316 -9.65 -21.38 -29.74
N ALA A 317 -8.32 -21.20 -29.76
CA ALA A 317 -7.54 -21.27 -30.99
C ALA A 317 -7.49 -22.68 -31.59
N GLN A 318 -7.38 -23.72 -30.76
CA GLN A 318 -7.47 -25.11 -31.21
C GLN A 318 -8.84 -25.40 -31.85
N ALA A 319 -9.91 -24.87 -31.26
CA ALA A 319 -11.24 -24.95 -31.85
C ALA A 319 -11.34 -24.17 -33.18
N LEU A 320 -10.76 -22.96 -33.25
CA LEU A 320 -10.66 -22.19 -34.49
C LEU A 320 -9.90 -22.94 -35.59
N GLN A 321 -8.80 -23.62 -35.26
CA GLN A 321 -8.03 -24.40 -36.23
C GLN A 321 -8.85 -25.57 -36.80
N LYS A 322 -9.59 -26.29 -35.94
CA LYS A 322 -10.52 -27.34 -36.38
C LYS A 322 -11.63 -26.76 -37.24
N TYR A 323 -12.19 -25.62 -36.83
CA TYR A 323 -13.23 -24.91 -37.58
C TYR A 323 -12.74 -24.46 -38.96
N ARG A 324 -11.49 -23.97 -39.06
CA ARG A 324 -10.86 -23.64 -40.33
C ARG A 324 -10.75 -24.86 -41.25
N GLN A 325 -10.28 -26.00 -40.74
CA GLN A 325 -10.19 -27.25 -41.53
C GLN A 325 -11.57 -27.69 -42.04
N TYR A 326 -12.57 -27.64 -41.17
CA TYR A 326 -13.97 -27.91 -41.53
C TYR A 326 -14.46 -26.95 -42.63
N ILE A 327 -14.27 -25.63 -42.46
CA ILE A 327 -14.64 -24.62 -43.46
C ILE A 327 -13.89 -24.81 -44.77
N GLU A 328 -12.66 -25.29 -44.79
CA GLU A 328 -11.91 -25.54 -46.04
C GLU A 328 -12.41 -26.81 -46.76
N GLN A 329 -12.91 -27.82 -46.03
CA GLN A 329 -13.36 -29.10 -46.57
C GLN A 329 -14.82 -29.12 -47.08
N LEU A 330 -15.65 -28.17 -46.64
CA LEU A 330 -17.06 -28.12 -47.04
C LEU A 330 -17.25 -28.06 -48.59
N PRO A 331 -18.35 -28.59 -49.13
CA PRO A 331 -18.71 -28.37 -50.54
C PRO A 331 -19.09 -26.92 -50.85
N SER A 332 -18.88 -26.46 -52.09
CA SER A 332 -19.12 -25.07 -52.53
C SER A 332 -20.58 -24.61 -52.42
N TRP A 333 -21.53 -25.55 -52.38
CA TRP A 333 -22.97 -25.31 -52.26
C TRP A 333 -23.50 -25.40 -50.81
N PHE A 334 -22.68 -25.84 -49.86
CA PHE A 334 -23.11 -26.08 -48.47
C PHE A 334 -23.41 -24.78 -47.71
N GLY A 335 -24.55 -24.72 -47.01
CA GLY A 335 -25.00 -23.54 -46.26
C GLY A 335 -25.63 -22.43 -47.09
N ASN A 336 -25.78 -22.61 -48.40
CA ASN A 336 -26.47 -21.67 -49.28
C ASN A 336 -28.00 -21.78 -49.07
N PRO A 337 -28.69 -20.72 -48.60
CA PRO A 337 -30.12 -20.76 -48.38
C PRO A 337 -30.94 -20.88 -49.68
N PHE A 338 -30.32 -20.81 -50.87
CA PHE A 338 -30.95 -21.00 -52.17
C PHE A 338 -30.59 -22.32 -52.87
N ALA A 339 -29.83 -23.21 -52.22
CA ALA A 339 -29.52 -24.54 -52.75
C ALA A 339 -30.72 -25.50 -52.62
N PHE A 340 -31.87 -25.12 -53.16
CA PHE A 340 -33.14 -25.84 -52.97
C PHE A 340 -33.33 -27.05 -53.89
N PHE A 341 -32.47 -27.29 -54.89
CA PHE A 341 -32.82 -28.19 -55.99
C PHE A 341 -32.19 -29.58 -56.03
N ASN A 342 -31.20 -29.97 -55.21
CA ASN A 342 -30.84 -31.41 -55.21
C ASN A 342 -29.91 -32.00 -54.13
N GLN A 343 -29.56 -31.32 -53.05
CA GLN A 343 -28.57 -31.89 -52.12
C GLN A 343 -29.00 -31.67 -50.67
N GLN A 344 -29.44 -32.76 -50.02
CA GLN A 344 -29.44 -32.83 -48.56
C GLN A 344 -27.98 -32.70 -48.10
N ALA A 345 -27.73 -31.78 -47.17
CA ALA A 345 -26.47 -31.79 -46.43
C ALA A 345 -26.33 -33.19 -45.80
N PRO A 346 -25.24 -33.93 -46.01
CA PRO A 346 -25.04 -35.20 -45.32
C PRO A 346 -25.14 -34.98 -43.82
N ASP A 347 -26.00 -35.73 -43.11
CA ASP A 347 -26.14 -35.64 -41.65
C ASP A 347 -24.78 -35.79 -40.93
N GLU A 348 -23.87 -36.55 -41.54
CA GLU A 348 -22.46 -36.72 -41.14
C GLU A 348 -21.72 -35.37 -41.02
N LEU A 349 -21.89 -34.44 -41.97
CA LEU A 349 -21.20 -33.13 -41.97
C LEU A 349 -21.72 -32.15 -40.92
N GLN A 350 -23.00 -32.26 -40.53
CA GLN A 350 -23.56 -31.46 -39.43
C GLN A 350 -23.12 -31.97 -38.06
N SER A 351 -22.92 -33.29 -37.93
CA SER A 351 -22.47 -33.93 -36.70
C SER A 351 -21.00 -33.66 -36.35
N GLU A 352 -20.18 -33.26 -37.33
CA GLU A 352 -18.74 -32.99 -37.17
C GLU A 352 -18.36 -31.51 -37.00
N ARG A 353 -19.33 -30.57 -37.02
CA ARG A 353 -19.03 -29.13 -36.91
C ARG A 353 -18.36 -28.81 -35.57
N PRO A 354 -17.13 -28.23 -35.57
CA PRO A 354 -16.44 -27.87 -34.34
C PRO A 354 -17.21 -26.85 -33.48
N ALA A 355 -17.02 -26.93 -32.16
CA ALA A 355 -17.66 -26.02 -31.22
C ALA A 355 -17.17 -24.57 -31.39
N GLY A 356 -18.11 -23.63 -31.44
CA GLY A 356 -17.84 -22.19 -31.54
C GLY A 356 -18.53 -21.54 -32.73
N THR A 357 -18.33 -20.24 -32.85
CA THR A 357 -18.87 -19.44 -33.94
C THR A 357 -17.94 -18.29 -34.29
N ILE A 358 -17.97 -17.88 -35.55
CA ILE A 358 -17.39 -16.61 -35.98
C ILE A 358 -18.45 -15.51 -35.88
N VAL A 359 -18.03 -14.37 -35.36
CA VAL A 359 -18.83 -13.16 -35.29
C VAL A 359 -18.01 -11.97 -35.77
N GLU A 360 -18.67 -10.90 -36.15
CA GLU A 360 -18.07 -9.61 -36.46
C GLU A 360 -18.45 -8.61 -35.38
N ASN A 361 -17.46 -7.88 -34.85
CA ASN A 361 -17.73 -6.77 -33.93
C ASN A 361 -18.05 -5.47 -34.69
N GLN A 362 -18.42 -4.43 -33.94
CA GLN A 362 -18.72 -3.09 -34.50
C GLN A 362 -17.56 -2.44 -35.27
N GLN A 363 -16.33 -2.94 -35.12
CA GLN A 363 -15.14 -2.44 -35.81
C GLN A 363 -14.84 -3.25 -37.09
N GLY A 364 -15.71 -4.19 -37.48
CA GLY A 364 -15.51 -5.06 -38.64
C GLY A 364 -14.46 -6.15 -38.41
N GLN A 365 -14.07 -6.41 -37.16
CA GLN A 365 -13.09 -7.44 -36.83
C GLN A 365 -13.78 -8.77 -36.60
N LEU A 366 -13.21 -9.81 -37.20
CA LEU A 366 -13.66 -11.19 -37.00
C LEU A 366 -13.20 -11.69 -35.64
N ILE A 367 -14.12 -12.32 -34.92
CA ILE A 367 -13.88 -12.94 -33.63
C ILE A 367 -14.33 -14.39 -33.70
N TYR A 368 -13.50 -15.30 -33.22
CA TYR A 368 -13.91 -16.67 -32.93
C TYR A 368 -14.15 -16.80 -31.42
N THR A 369 -15.33 -17.31 -31.06
CA THR A 369 -15.68 -17.52 -29.65
C THR A 369 -16.41 -18.84 -29.45
N MET A 370 -16.15 -19.47 -28.31
CA MET A 370 -16.90 -20.64 -27.84
C MET A 370 -18.03 -20.27 -26.87
N ASN A 371 -18.25 -18.97 -26.63
CA ASN A 371 -19.32 -18.51 -25.75
C ASN A 371 -20.68 -18.62 -26.45
N SER A 372 -21.63 -19.31 -25.81
CA SER A 372 -23.00 -19.43 -26.31
C SER A 372 -23.81 -18.15 -26.18
N LYS A 373 -23.44 -17.26 -25.26
CA LYS A 373 -24.05 -15.93 -25.08
C LYS A 373 -23.16 -14.87 -25.73
N LEU A 374 -23.65 -14.33 -26.84
CA LEU A 374 -22.96 -13.28 -27.58
C LEU A 374 -23.43 -11.89 -27.10
N PRO A 375 -22.53 -10.88 -27.06
CA PRO A 375 -22.92 -9.48 -26.93
C PRO A 375 -23.90 -9.07 -28.04
N GLU A 376 -24.86 -8.20 -27.71
CA GLU A 376 -25.89 -7.73 -28.67
C GLU A 376 -25.29 -7.04 -29.90
N ASN A 377 -24.11 -6.46 -29.77
CA ASN A 377 -23.40 -5.75 -30.83
C ASN A 377 -22.47 -6.64 -31.67
N TRP A 378 -22.50 -7.96 -31.48
CA TRP A 378 -21.74 -8.91 -32.29
C TRP A 378 -22.67 -9.58 -33.30
N GLN A 379 -22.31 -9.52 -34.57
CA GLN A 379 -23.09 -10.12 -35.64
C GLN A 379 -22.53 -11.50 -36.01
N PRO A 380 -23.27 -12.59 -35.81
CA PRO A 380 -22.83 -13.92 -36.22
C PRO A 380 -22.62 -13.99 -37.74
N ILE A 381 -21.49 -14.53 -38.16
CA ILE A 381 -21.23 -14.86 -39.57
C ILE A 381 -21.48 -16.35 -39.74
N ASN A 382 -22.46 -16.70 -40.56
CA ASN A 382 -22.69 -18.10 -40.90
C ASN A 382 -21.60 -18.65 -41.83
N ASP A 383 -21.47 -19.98 -41.83
CA ASP A 383 -20.42 -20.71 -42.55
C ASP A 383 -20.38 -20.36 -44.06
N PHE A 384 -21.54 -20.13 -44.67
CA PHE A 384 -21.65 -19.76 -46.09
C PHE A 384 -21.13 -18.35 -46.39
N ALA A 385 -21.52 -17.35 -45.60
CA ALA A 385 -21.07 -15.97 -45.75
C ALA A 385 -19.56 -15.86 -45.57
N LEU A 386 -19.02 -16.58 -44.58
CA LEU A 386 -17.57 -16.66 -44.38
C LEU A 386 -16.87 -17.26 -45.59
N ARG A 387 -17.39 -18.36 -46.15
CA ARG A 387 -16.83 -18.99 -47.35
C ARG A 387 -16.85 -18.07 -48.56
N GLN A 388 -17.94 -17.34 -48.79
CA GLN A 388 -17.99 -16.36 -49.87
C GLN A 388 -16.93 -15.26 -49.70
N ARG A 389 -16.73 -14.80 -48.45
CA ARG A 389 -15.67 -13.84 -48.14
C ARG A 389 -14.30 -14.42 -48.45
N LEU A 390 -14.02 -15.66 -48.03
CA LEU A 390 -12.76 -16.36 -48.30
C LEU A 390 -12.55 -16.61 -49.81
N ALA A 391 -13.58 -16.99 -50.56
CA ALA A 391 -13.47 -17.30 -51.99
C ALA A 391 -13.03 -16.10 -52.85
N ARG A 392 -13.24 -14.87 -52.36
CA ARG A 392 -12.85 -13.63 -53.04
C ARG A 392 -11.40 -13.20 -52.75
N LEU A 393 -10.75 -13.84 -51.78
CA LEU A 393 -9.41 -13.48 -51.32
C LEU A 393 -8.35 -14.34 -51.99
N PHE A 394 -7.18 -13.77 -52.24
CA PHE A 394 -5.98 -14.53 -52.60
C PHE A 394 -5.49 -15.37 -51.43
N SER A 395 -4.64 -16.38 -51.68
CA SER A 395 -4.17 -17.28 -50.63
C SER A 395 -3.49 -16.56 -49.47
N SER A 396 -2.64 -15.55 -49.75
CA SER A 396 -2.00 -14.73 -48.72
C SER A 396 -3.00 -13.92 -47.88
N GLU A 397 -4.05 -13.41 -48.52
CA GLU A 397 -5.11 -12.65 -47.84
C GLU A 397 -6.02 -13.55 -47.00
N LYS A 398 -6.24 -14.81 -47.42
CA LYS A 398 -6.94 -15.81 -46.60
C LYS A 398 -6.16 -16.12 -45.33
N GLU A 399 -4.85 -16.34 -45.44
CA GLU A 399 -3.99 -16.54 -44.26
C GLU A 399 -4.03 -15.33 -43.34
N ALA A 400 -3.85 -14.12 -43.90
CA ALA A 400 -3.92 -12.89 -43.13
C ALA A 400 -5.28 -12.70 -42.43
N LEU A 401 -6.39 -13.09 -43.06
CA LEU A 401 -7.71 -13.05 -42.43
C LEU A 401 -7.76 -14.00 -41.23
N TRP A 402 -7.35 -15.26 -41.40
CA TRP A 402 -7.35 -16.26 -40.32
C TRP A 402 -6.44 -15.85 -39.16
N ASP A 403 -5.25 -15.34 -39.47
CA ASP A 403 -4.25 -14.87 -38.52
C ASP A 403 -4.75 -13.69 -37.68
N ASN A 404 -5.57 -12.82 -38.28
CA ASN A 404 -6.13 -11.65 -37.60
C ASN A 404 -7.48 -11.90 -36.91
N ILE A 405 -8.03 -13.13 -36.96
CA ILE A 405 -9.22 -13.46 -36.17
C ILE A 405 -8.88 -13.34 -34.69
N LEU A 406 -9.69 -12.55 -33.97
CA LEU A 406 -9.57 -12.38 -32.54
C LEU A 406 -10.16 -13.57 -31.78
N LEU A 407 -9.42 -14.10 -30.82
CA LEU A 407 -9.85 -15.15 -29.91
C LEU A 407 -10.58 -14.51 -28.73
N ASP A 408 -11.87 -14.78 -28.58
CA ASP A 408 -12.74 -14.18 -27.55
C ASP A 408 -12.64 -12.64 -27.48
N ASN A 409 -12.42 -11.98 -28.62
CA ASN A 409 -12.23 -10.52 -28.73
C ASN A 409 -11.08 -9.97 -27.86
N LYS A 410 -10.08 -10.81 -27.56
CA LYS A 410 -8.90 -10.41 -26.80
C LYS A 410 -7.71 -10.21 -27.72
N VAL A 411 -7.16 -11.28 -28.25
CA VAL A 411 -5.88 -11.31 -28.99
C VAL A 411 -6.07 -12.09 -30.28
N SER A 412 -5.22 -11.91 -31.27
CA SER A 412 -5.37 -12.62 -32.53
C SER A 412 -4.85 -14.06 -32.47
N SER A 413 -5.27 -14.86 -33.44
CA SER A 413 -4.72 -16.20 -33.70
C SER A 413 -3.21 -16.15 -33.94
N ALA A 414 -2.72 -15.21 -34.76
CA ALA A 414 -1.30 -15.04 -35.03
C ALA A 414 -0.51 -14.64 -33.78
N GLY A 415 -1.04 -13.72 -32.96
CA GLY A 415 -0.39 -13.31 -31.72
C GLY A 415 -0.26 -14.47 -30.74
N LEU A 416 -1.28 -15.32 -30.60
CA LEU A 416 -1.20 -16.54 -29.80
C LEU A 416 -0.11 -17.48 -30.34
N LYS A 417 -0.05 -17.68 -31.65
CA LYS A 417 0.95 -18.55 -32.30
C LYS A 417 2.39 -18.05 -32.05
N MET A 418 2.62 -16.74 -32.12
CA MET A 418 3.91 -16.13 -31.77
C MET A 418 4.29 -16.43 -30.31
N ILE A 419 3.36 -16.22 -29.37
CA ILE A 419 3.55 -16.53 -27.96
C ILE A 419 3.85 -18.03 -27.76
N GLU A 420 3.12 -18.93 -28.43
CA GLU A 420 3.32 -20.38 -28.32
C GLU A 420 4.71 -20.82 -28.77
N LEU A 421 5.17 -20.31 -29.93
CA LEU A 421 6.50 -20.61 -30.47
C LEU A 421 7.61 -20.13 -29.53
N GLN A 422 7.52 -18.88 -29.05
CA GLN A 422 8.50 -18.34 -28.12
C GLN A 422 8.45 -19.07 -26.77
N MET A 423 7.25 -19.39 -26.27
CA MET A 423 7.08 -20.14 -25.03
C MET A 423 7.77 -21.51 -25.10
N GLN A 424 7.74 -22.20 -26.25
CA GLN A 424 8.44 -23.47 -26.41
C GLN A 424 9.96 -23.31 -26.31
N VAL A 425 10.53 -22.24 -26.88
CA VAL A 425 11.95 -21.90 -26.76
C VAL A 425 12.32 -21.66 -25.29
N GLU A 426 11.56 -20.82 -24.59
CA GLU A 426 11.82 -20.52 -23.17
C GLU A 426 11.65 -21.77 -22.30
N ARG A 427 10.65 -22.60 -22.59
CA ARG A 427 10.41 -23.84 -21.84
C ARG A 427 11.59 -24.80 -21.95
N ASN A 428 12.13 -24.97 -23.16
CA ASN A 428 13.29 -25.82 -23.43
C ASN A 428 14.53 -25.29 -22.70
N ALA A 429 14.75 -23.97 -22.74
CA ALA A 429 15.85 -23.33 -22.01
C ALA A 429 15.76 -23.57 -20.49
N LEU A 430 14.56 -23.43 -19.91
CA LEU A 430 14.35 -23.69 -18.48
C LEU A 430 14.56 -25.17 -18.12
N THR A 431 14.14 -26.12 -18.96
CA THR A 431 14.38 -27.56 -18.72
C THR A 431 15.82 -27.99 -18.87
N GLY A 432 16.64 -27.24 -19.61
CA GLY A 432 18.07 -27.51 -19.77
C GLY A 432 18.88 -27.35 -18.49
N HIS A 433 18.29 -26.75 -17.45
CA HIS A 433 18.91 -26.52 -16.16
C HIS A 433 18.21 -27.27 -15.02
N LYS A 434 18.91 -27.45 -13.90
CA LYS A 434 18.31 -28.03 -12.69
C LYS A 434 17.22 -27.10 -12.15
N LYS A 435 16.09 -27.65 -11.69
CA LYS A 435 14.91 -26.89 -11.25
C LYS A 435 15.21 -25.75 -10.28
N TYR A 436 16.05 -26.02 -9.27
CA TYR A 436 16.44 -25.02 -8.27
C TYR A 436 17.79 -24.37 -8.58
N SER A 437 18.21 -24.26 -9.84
CA SER A 437 19.43 -23.51 -10.18
C SER A 437 19.13 -22.02 -10.29
N MET A 438 20.16 -21.18 -10.15
CA MET A 438 20.03 -19.73 -10.32
C MET A 438 19.75 -19.30 -11.78
N GLN A 439 19.79 -20.24 -12.75
CA GLN A 439 19.31 -20.01 -14.12
C GLN A 439 17.78 -20.16 -14.23
N VAL A 440 17.14 -20.91 -13.33
CA VAL A 440 15.69 -21.19 -13.36
C VAL A 440 14.94 -20.34 -12.33
N LEU A 441 15.45 -20.26 -11.09
CA LEU A 441 14.76 -19.61 -9.97
C LEU A 441 14.32 -18.17 -10.26
N PRO A 442 15.15 -17.30 -10.86
CA PRO A 442 14.74 -15.93 -11.18
C PRO A 442 13.57 -15.85 -12.17
N ALA A 443 13.33 -16.88 -13.00
CA ALA A 443 12.19 -16.93 -13.91
C ALA A 443 10.88 -17.32 -13.19
N ILE A 444 10.96 -17.94 -12.00
CA ILE A 444 9.79 -18.35 -11.22
C ILE A 444 9.22 -17.16 -10.43
N SER A 445 7.97 -16.77 -10.71
CA SER A 445 7.32 -15.65 -10.03
C SER A 445 7.23 -15.84 -8.52
N ASP A 446 6.87 -17.03 -8.02
CA ASP A 446 6.83 -17.32 -6.58
C ASP A 446 8.19 -17.08 -5.90
N TYR A 447 9.31 -17.39 -6.58
CA TYR A 447 10.65 -17.13 -6.06
C TYR A 447 10.93 -15.62 -5.98
N ARG A 448 10.64 -14.86 -7.03
CA ARG A 448 10.83 -13.38 -7.05
C ARG A 448 9.98 -12.68 -5.98
N VAL A 449 8.72 -13.08 -5.85
CA VAL A 449 7.79 -12.53 -4.85
C VAL A 449 8.26 -12.87 -3.43
N MET A 450 8.68 -14.12 -3.18
CA MET A 450 9.21 -14.52 -1.89
C MET A 450 10.51 -13.77 -1.56
N LEU A 451 11.41 -13.60 -2.53
CA LEU A 451 12.63 -12.82 -2.37
C LEU A 451 12.33 -11.37 -1.94
N GLY A 452 11.35 -10.73 -2.59
CA GLY A 452 10.87 -9.40 -2.20
C GLY A 452 10.26 -9.36 -0.79
N LEU A 453 9.47 -10.38 -0.41
CA LEU A 453 8.90 -10.49 0.93
C LEU A 453 9.97 -10.69 2.02
N GLN A 454 10.99 -11.52 1.75
CA GLN A 454 12.12 -11.71 2.67
C GLN A 454 12.94 -10.43 2.82
N TYR A 455 13.12 -9.66 1.75
CA TYR A 455 13.72 -8.33 1.82
C TYR A 455 12.96 -7.40 2.77
N LEU A 456 11.63 -7.36 2.66
CA LEU A 456 10.78 -6.56 3.56
C LEU A 456 10.88 -7.02 5.01
N ILE A 457 10.92 -8.33 5.28
CA ILE A 457 11.06 -8.85 6.65
C ILE A 457 12.42 -8.45 7.22
N ARG A 458 13.50 -8.59 6.46
CA ARG A 458 14.84 -8.24 6.94
C ARG A 458 15.01 -6.74 7.13
N LEU A 459 14.53 -5.91 6.19
CA LEU A 459 14.51 -4.45 6.31
C LEU A 459 13.71 -4.00 7.53
N ALA A 460 12.59 -4.65 7.84
CA ALA A 460 11.77 -4.32 9.01
C ALA A 460 12.57 -4.51 10.31
N GLY A 461 13.35 -5.59 10.41
CA GLY A 461 14.27 -5.81 11.54
C GLY A 461 15.32 -4.71 11.67
N GLU A 462 15.91 -4.27 10.55
CA GLU A 462 16.87 -3.14 10.55
C GLU A 462 16.22 -1.80 10.92
N CYS A 463 14.91 -1.64 10.69
CA CYS A 463 14.11 -0.52 11.18
C CYS A 463 13.63 -0.67 12.64
N GLY A 464 14.08 -1.69 13.38
CA GLY A 464 13.75 -1.90 14.78
C GLY A 464 12.44 -2.67 15.05
N ILE A 465 11.89 -3.38 14.05
CA ILE A 465 10.72 -4.26 14.25
C ILE A 465 11.19 -5.63 14.73
N SER A 466 10.86 -5.98 15.98
CA SER A 466 11.17 -7.29 16.57
C SER A 466 10.00 -8.28 16.49
N SER A 467 8.80 -7.77 16.19
CA SER A 467 7.60 -8.58 15.94
C SER A 467 7.80 -9.49 14.75
N ARG A 468 7.35 -10.76 14.89
CA ARG A 468 7.32 -11.72 13.80
C ARG A 468 6.42 -11.22 12.68
N LEU A 469 6.97 -11.19 11.45
CA LEU A 469 6.28 -10.79 10.24
C LEU A 469 6.14 -11.98 9.30
N ASP A 470 4.93 -12.22 8.80
CA ASP A 470 4.66 -13.29 7.85
C ASP A 470 4.79 -12.78 6.39
N PRO A 471 5.35 -13.60 5.47
CA PRO A 471 5.56 -13.24 4.07
C PRO A 471 4.25 -13.41 3.27
N VAL A 472 3.35 -12.42 3.37
CA VAL A 472 2.02 -12.45 2.73
C VAL A 472 1.81 -11.30 1.75
N LEU A 473 1.06 -11.52 0.66
CA LEU A 473 0.78 -10.47 -0.34
C LEU A 473 -0.01 -9.26 0.22
N SER A 474 -0.66 -9.42 1.37
CA SER A 474 -1.34 -8.33 2.08
C SER A 474 -0.41 -7.51 2.99
N PHE A 475 0.90 -7.80 3.03
CA PHE A 475 1.91 -7.09 3.84
C PHE A 475 1.75 -5.55 3.79
N PRO A 476 1.74 -4.88 2.61
CA PRO A 476 1.63 -3.42 2.55
C PRO A 476 0.26 -2.88 2.99
N LEU A 477 -0.74 -3.76 3.15
CA LEU A 477 -2.06 -3.41 3.68
C LEU A 477 -2.13 -3.53 5.21
N GLY A 478 -1.02 -3.86 5.87
CA GLY A 478 -0.92 -3.94 7.33
C GLY A 478 -1.53 -5.20 7.91
N SER A 479 -1.36 -6.36 7.25
CA SER A 479 -1.80 -7.66 7.77
C SER A 479 -0.92 -8.21 8.89
N ASN A 480 0.33 -7.76 8.97
CA ASN A 480 1.22 -8.06 10.08
C ASN A 480 0.92 -7.16 11.29
N VAL A 481 1.01 -7.72 12.50
CA VAL A 481 0.75 -7.00 13.75
C VAL A 481 2.07 -6.53 14.38
N ILE A 482 2.15 -5.24 14.68
CA ILE A 482 3.31 -4.60 15.33
C ILE A 482 2.81 -3.69 16.46
N SER A 483 3.66 -3.37 17.43
CA SER A 483 3.37 -2.38 18.47
C SER A 483 3.42 -0.95 17.92
N LEU A 484 2.88 0.02 18.68
CA LEU A 484 2.99 1.42 18.30
C LEU A 484 4.44 1.91 18.39
N LEU A 485 5.22 1.43 19.37
CA LEU A 485 6.65 1.69 19.51
C LEU A 485 7.43 1.31 18.25
N GLU A 486 7.27 0.06 17.80
CA GLU A 486 7.91 -0.44 16.58
C GLU A 486 7.49 0.37 15.34
N ALA A 487 6.21 0.73 15.25
CA ALA A 487 5.70 1.49 14.12
C ALA A 487 6.25 2.93 14.08
N VAL A 488 6.43 3.56 15.25
CA VAL A 488 7.04 4.89 15.38
C VAL A 488 8.53 4.85 15.08
N GLY A 489 9.28 3.89 15.64
CA GLY A 489 10.71 3.72 15.34
C GLY A 489 10.98 3.45 13.85
N MET A 490 10.13 2.62 13.22
CA MET A 490 10.18 2.41 11.78
C MET A 490 9.97 3.74 11.02
N TYR A 491 8.96 4.53 11.37
CA TYR A 491 8.72 5.82 10.70
C TYR A 491 9.87 6.81 10.90
N GLU A 492 10.48 6.85 12.08
CA GLU A 492 11.67 7.66 12.34
C GLU A 492 12.81 7.23 11.40
N THR A 493 13.02 5.91 11.24
CA THR A 493 14.02 5.37 10.32
C THR A 493 13.73 5.76 8.86
N LEU A 494 12.48 5.68 8.42
CA LEU A 494 12.11 6.06 7.04
C LEU A 494 12.35 7.55 6.77
N VAL A 495 12.07 8.40 7.76
CA VAL A 495 12.15 9.86 7.62
C VAL A 495 13.58 10.37 7.75
N THR A 496 14.33 9.86 8.72
CA THR A 496 15.69 10.33 9.05
C THR A 496 16.80 9.55 8.33
N GLY A 497 16.47 8.40 7.76
CA GLY A 497 17.43 7.47 7.18
C GLY A 497 18.13 6.55 8.17
N LYS A 498 17.94 6.77 9.48
CA LYS A 498 18.72 6.15 10.55
C LYS A 498 17.81 5.45 11.56
N ASN A 499 18.17 4.23 11.94
CA ASN A 499 17.62 3.58 13.12
C ASN A 499 18.45 4.00 14.34
N TYR A 500 17.78 4.52 15.36
CA TYR A 500 18.41 4.96 16.60
C TYR A 500 18.21 3.89 17.67
N SER A 501 19.25 3.09 17.87
CA SER A 501 19.24 1.98 18.81
C SER A 501 19.84 2.41 20.14
N VAL A 502 19.21 2.00 21.25
CA VAL A 502 19.69 2.28 22.60
C VAL A 502 20.46 1.08 23.11
N HIS A 503 21.74 1.26 23.44
CA HIS A 503 22.60 0.18 23.94
C HIS A 503 22.83 0.35 25.45
N LEU A 504 23.11 -0.75 26.15
CA LEU A 504 23.70 -0.70 27.49
C LEU A 504 25.18 -0.28 27.36
N PRO A 505 25.73 0.52 28.29
CA PRO A 505 27.15 0.79 28.32
C PRO A 505 27.91 -0.53 28.48
N THR A 506 28.88 -0.81 27.60
CA THR A 506 29.79 -1.94 27.79
C THR A 506 30.83 -1.59 28.86
N HIS A 507 30.87 -2.32 29.98
CA HIS A 507 31.98 -2.18 30.93
C HIS A 507 33.27 -2.76 30.32
N GLU A 508 34.42 -2.12 30.57
CA GLU A 508 35.71 -2.47 29.96
C GLU A 508 36.20 -3.92 30.23
N ASN A 509 35.56 -4.67 31.14
CA ASN A 509 35.94 -6.01 31.57
C ASN A 509 35.09 -7.16 31.00
N GLU A 510 34.15 -6.92 30.08
CA GLU A 510 33.33 -7.99 29.48
C GLU A 510 34.01 -8.60 28.24
N GLN A 511 34.10 -9.94 28.21
CA GLN A 511 34.72 -10.71 27.12
C GLN A 511 34.02 -10.43 25.77
N GLU A 512 34.77 -10.45 24.66
CA GLU A 512 34.24 -10.14 23.30
C GLU A 512 33.00 -10.96 22.92
N THR A 513 32.84 -12.17 23.46
CA THR A 513 31.67 -13.04 23.23
C THR A 513 30.38 -12.57 23.93
N ASP A 514 30.49 -11.79 25.00
CA ASP A 514 29.33 -11.23 25.72
C ASP A 514 28.87 -9.89 25.12
N LYS A 515 29.77 -9.15 24.46
CA LYS A 515 29.45 -7.89 23.76
C LYS A 515 28.44 -8.07 22.63
N GLU A 516 28.49 -9.17 21.88
CA GLU A 516 27.48 -9.47 20.83
C GLU A 516 26.09 -9.80 21.38
N ASN A 517 26.00 -10.35 22.60
CA ASN A 517 24.74 -10.66 23.26
C ASN A 517 24.16 -9.45 24.02
N LEU A 518 25.01 -8.58 24.58
CA LEU A 518 24.62 -7.34 25.26
C LEU A 518 24.18 -6.24 24.29
N ASN A 519 24.77 -6.17 23.09
CA ASN A 519 24.34 -5.27 22.00
C ASN A 519 22.90 -5.54 21.49
N LYS A 520 22.22 -6.56 22.01
CA LYS A 520 20.81 -6.89 21.69
C LYS A 520 19.86 -6.71 22.88
N GLN A 521 20.32 -6.29 24.05
CA GLN A 521 19.42 -5.86 25.11
C GLN A 521 18.99 -4.42 24.82
N ASP A 522 17.76 -4.25 24.33
CA ASP A 522 17.12 -2.96 24.10
C ASP A 522 17.27 -2.10 25.36
N GLY A 523 18.16 -1.10 25.32
CA GLY A 523 18.24 -0.11 26.39
C GLY A 523 16.88 0.57 26.57
N LEU A 524 16.53 0.92 27.80
CA LEU A 524 15.23 1.49 28.11
C LEU A 524 15.13 2.89 27.49
N ALA A 525 14.47 3.02 26.33
CA ALA A 525 14.34 4.26 25.55
C ALA A 525 13.75 5.49 26.30
N ILE A 526 13.31 5.31 27.55
CA ILE A 526 12.80 6.33 28.47
C ILE A 526 13.88 6.83 29.43
N ILE A 527 14.84 5.99 29.82
CA ILE A 527 15.85 6.32 30.83
C ILE A 527 17.02 7.02 30.16
N GLU A 528 17.35 8.22 30.64
CA GLU A 528 18.54 8.95 30.21
C GLU A 528 19.77 8.57 31.03
N GLN A 529 19.60 8.47 32.35
CA GLN A 529 20.66 8.14 33.29
C GLN A 529 20.07 7.51 34.56
N ILE A 530 20.81 6.59 35.19
CA ILE A 530 20.55 6.10 36.54
C ILE A 530 21.78 6.44 37.38
N VAL A 531 21.55 7.13 38.50
CA VAL A 531 22.61 7.55 39.42
C VAL A 531 22.39 6.85 40.76
N GLY A 532 23.44 6.25 41.30
CA GLY A 532 23.47 5.66 42.62
C GLY A 532 23.28 6.70 43.72
N ALA A 533 22.95 6.23 44.93
CA ALA A 533 22.80 7.11 46.09
C ALA A 533 24.13 7.78 46.50
N ASP A 534 25.26 7.23 46.08
CA ASP A 534 26.63 7.75 46.21
C ASP A 534 27.01 8.77 45.14
N GLY A 535 26.14 9.00 44.14
CA GLY A 535 26.40 9.89 43.02
C GLY A 535 27.08 9.23 41.83
N GLU A 536 27.37 7.93 41.88
CA GLU A 536 27.97 7.22 40.75
C GLU A 536 26.96 6.94 39.63
N ILE A 537 27.39 7.08 38.38
CA ILE A 537 26.55 6.80 37.21
C ILE A 537 26.52 5.29 36.99
N ILE A 538 25.38 4.66 37.27
CA ILE A 538 25.16 3.22 37.08
C ILE A 538 24.77 2.91 35.63
N TYR A 539 24.07 3.84 35.00
CA TYR A 539 23.65 3.75 33.62
C TYR A 539 23.59 5.14 33.03
N ALA A 540 24.10 5.31 31.81
CA ALA A 540 23.84 6.47 30.97
C ALA A 540 23.52 5.98 29.57
N ARG A 541 22.56 6.63 28.94
CA ARG A 541 22.09 6.23 27.62
C ARG A 541 23.13 6.58 26.55
N GLU A 542 23.56 5.57 25.80
CA GLU A 542 24.31 5.75 24.56
C GLU A 542 23.41 5.46 23.36
N THR A 543 23.28 6.45 22.46
CA THR A 543 22.49 6.32 21.23
C THR A 543 23.39 6.01 20.05
N ALA A 544 23.24 4.81 19.48
CA ALA A 544 23.84 4.46 18.21
C ALA A 544 22.88 4.78 17.06
N ALA A 545 23.39 5.44 16.02
CA ALA A 545 22.60 5.79 14.83
C ALA A 545 23.07 4.96 13.63
N THR A 546 22.34 3.90 13.32
CA THR A 546 22.67 2.99 12.22
C THR A 546 22.00 3.47 10.93
N PRO A 547 22.75 3.78 9.86
CA PRO A 547 22.17 4.14 8.57
C PRO A 547 21.46 2.93 7.95
N VAL A 548 20.17 3.08 7.61
CA VAL A 548 19.34 2.01 7.00
C VAL A 548 18.85 2.44 5.63
N VAL A 549 18.52 3.73 5.47
CA VAL A 549 17.99 4.31 4.23
C VAL A 549 18.86 5.50 3.84
N ASP A 550 19.30 5.55 2.59
CA ASP A 550 20.11 6.66 2.09
C ASP A 550 19.30 7.98 2.05
N GLN A 551 20.00 9.11 2.16
CA GLN A 551 19.35 10.43 2.28
C GLN A 551 18.43 10.79 1.10
N LYS A 552 18.78 10.38 -0.13
CA LYS A 552 17.96 10.65 -1.31
C LYS A 552 16.63 9.90 -1.23
N THR A 553 16.67 8.63 -0.82
CA THR A 553 15.47 7.81 -0.61
C THR A 553 14.62 8.33 0.54
N SER A 554 15.24 8.75 1.66
CA SER A 554 14.55 9.45 2.75
C SER A 554 13.82 10.71 2.26
N ASN A 555 14.48 11.56 1.47
CA ASN A 555 13.87 12.77 0.89
C ASN A 555 12.65 12.43 0.00
N GLU A 556 12.74 11.38 -0.81
CA GLU A 556 11.64 10.91 -1.66
C GLU A 556 10.44 10.42 -0.83
N ILE A 557 10.67 9.67 0.24
CA ILE A 557 9.64 9.21 1.17
C ILE A 557 9.01 10.36 1.94
N ASN A 558 9.82 11.31 2.42
CA ASN A 558 9.36 12.52 3.08
C ASN A 558 8.46 13.35 2.17
N SER A 559 8.79 13.47 0.87
CA SER A 559 7.92 14.10 -0.13
C SER A 559 6.58 13.37 -0.28
N ILE A 560 6.57 12.04 -0.30
CA ILE A 560 5.32 11.24 -0.34
C ILE A 560 4.47 11.50 0.90
N LEU A 561 5.06 11.42 2.09
CA LEU A 561 4.36 11.62 3.37
C LEU A 561 3.82 13.04 3.53
N HIS A 562 4.57 14.05 3.08
CA HIS A 562 4.11 15.43 3.04
C HIS A 562 2.90 15.58 2.09
N ASN A 563 2.97 14.99 0.89
CA ASN A 563 1.87 15.01 -0.06
C ASN A 563 0.63 14.23 0.41
N VAL A 564 0.78 13.21 1.27
CA VAL A 564 -0.37 12.53 1.91
C VAL A 564 -1.17 13.51 2.78
N VAL A 565 -0.50 14.39 3.52
CA VAL A 565 -1.15 15.42 4.35
C VAL A 565 -1.82 16.47 3.47
N ARG A 566 -1.13 16.97 2.44
CA ARG A 566 -1.63 18.02 1.54
C ARG A 566 -2.78 17.55 0.64
N TYR A 567 -2.58 16.44 -0.05
CA TYR A 567 -3.43 16.01 -1.17
C TYR A 567 -4.15 14.68 -0.92
N GLY A 568 -3.78 13.96 0.14
CA GLY A 568 -4.26 12.61 0.43
C GLY A 568 -5.22 12.52 1.61
N THR A 569 -5.02 11.48 2.41
CA THR A 569 -5.88 11.11 3.54
C THR A 569 -5.56 11.84 4.84
N GLY A 570 -4.44 12.59 4.90
CA GLY A 570 -3.98 13.34 6.08
C GLY A 570 -4.50 14.77 6.18
N ARG A 571 -5.40 15.21 5.28
CA ARG A 571 -5.88 16.61 5.17
C ARG A 571 -6.49 17.20 6.45
N TYR A 572 -6.90 16.38 7.40
CA TYR A 572 -7.36 16.89 8.69
C TYR A 572 -6.22 17.65 9.39
N ALA A 573 -5.00 17.10 9.42
CA ALA A 573 -3.87 17.76 10.05
C ALA A 573 -3.54 19.11 9.38
N LEU A 574 -3.51 19.15 8.05
CA LEU A 574 -3.30 20.38 7.27
C LEU A 574 -4.27 21.51 7.66
N LYS A 575 -5.53 21.16 7.91
CA LYS A 575 -6.60 22.13 8.19
C LYS A 575 -6.67 22.58 9.64
N ASN A 576 -6.17 21.78 10.57
CA ASN A 576 -6.43 22.01 11.99
C ASN A 576 -5.17 22.36 12.77
N VAL A 577 -3.99 21.89 12.38
CA VAL A 577 -2.74 22.23 13.09
C VAL A 577 -2.34 23.66 12.72
N ARG A 578 -2.18 24.52 13.73
CA ARG A 578 -1.75 25.91 13.60
C ARG A 578 -0.64 26.22 14.60
N LEU A 579 0.14 27.26 14.30
CA LEU A 579 1.03 27.84 15.29
C LEU A 579 0.21 28.61 16.34
N ALA A 580 0.68 28.56 17.57
CA ALA A 580 0.18 29.37 18.66
C ALA A 580 1.37 29.96 19.42
N SER A 581 1.25 31.22 19.82
CA SER A 581 2.22 31.91 20.67
C SER A 581 1.61 32.14 22.06
N LYS A 582 2.45 32.24 23.08
CA LYS A 582 2.04 32.66 24.42
C LYS A 582 1.81 34.18 24.50
N ASP A 583 2.30 34.94 23.53
CA ASP A 583 2.05 36.37 23.40
C ASP A 583 0.72 36.60 22.68
N ASP A 584 -0.22 37.29 23.33
CA ASP A 584 -1.58 37.46 22.82
C ASP A 584 -1.65 38.26 21.51
N GLU A 585 -0.81 39.29 21.35
CA GLU A 585 -0.80 40.13 20.15
C GLU A 585 -0.24 39.35 18.95
N ARG A 586 0.86 38.63 19.17
CA ARG A 586 1.46 37.76 18.16
C ARG A 586 0.54 36.61 17.79
N ASN A 587 -0.09 36.00 18.79
CA ASN A 587 -1.05 34.91 18.59
C ASN A 587 -2.26 35.39 17.75
N ALA A 588 -2.79 36.59 18.02
CA ALA A 588 -3.86 37.17 17.21
C ALA A 588 -3.43 37.38 15.74
N LYS A 589 -2.21 37.86 15.49
CA LYS A 589 -1.66 38.00 14.12
C LYS A 589 -1.50 36.65 13.42
N LEU A 590 -0.96 35.64 14.11
CA LEU A 590 -0.79 34.29 13.56
C LEU A 590 -2.14 33.64 13.19
N GLN A 591 -3.16 33.83 14.02
CA GLN A 591 -4.52 33.34 13.74
C GLN A 591 -5.13 34.00 12.50
N GLN A 592 -4.81 35.27 12.22
CA GLN A 592 -5.25 35.96 11.00
C GLN A 592 -4.57 35.42 9.73
N LEU A 593 -3.31 35.01 9.81
CA LEU A 593 -2.57 34.47 8.66
C LEU A 593 -3.04 33.07 8.24
N ASP A 594 -3.68 32.31 9.13
CA ASP A 594 -4.20 30.94 8.89
C ASP A 594 -3.18 29.99 8.22
N LEU A 595 -1.91 30.09 8.63
CA LEU A 595 -0.81 29.36 7.99
C LEU A 595 -0.91 27.86 8.20
N SER A 596 -0.84 27.10 7.10
CA SER A 596 -0.72 25.65 7.15
C SER A 596 0.72 25.22 7.41
N LEU A 597 0.91 24.24 8.30
CA LEU A 597 2.23 23.70 8.62
C LEU A 597 2.61 22.51 7.73
N PRO A 598 3.89 22.38 7.32
CA PRO A 598 4.33 21.32 6.43
C PRO A 598 4.56 20.02 7.20
N LEU A 599 3.46 19.35 7.53
CA LEU A 599 3.43 18.11 8.30
C LEU A 599 3.56 16.89 7.37
N MET A 600 4.09 15.79 7.92
CA MET A 600 4.20 14.52 7.21
C MET A 600 3.45 13.42 7.93
N GLY A 601 2.86 12.49 7.19
CA GLY A 601 2.35 11.28 7.81
C GLY A 601 1.43 10.46 6.94
N LYS A 602 0.92 9.37 7.52
CA LYS A 602 0.11 8.38 6.84
C LYS A 602 -0.99 7.84 7.74
N THR A 603 -2.21 7.82 7.21
CA THR A 603 -3.34 7.12 7.84
C THR A 603 -3.26 5.61 7.57
N GLY A 604 -3.68 4.82 8.56
CA GLY A 604 -3.95 3.40 8.45
C GLY A 604 -5.33 3.06 8.99
N THR A 605 -5.99 2.09 8.36
CA THR A 605 -7.25 1.54 8.85
C THR A 605 -7.25 0.06 8.53
N ALA A 606 -7.38 -0.76 9.56
CA ALA A 606 -7.45 -2.20 9.41
C ALA A 606 -8.79 -2.62 8.80
N ASN A 607 -8.82 -3.83 8.24
CA ASN A 607 -10.05 -4.41 7.73
C ASN A 607 -11.17 -4.36 8.77
N ASP A 608 -12.37 -4.05 8.28
CA ASP A 608 -13.57 -3.93 9.10
C ASP A 608 -13.54 -2.84 10.19
N PHE A 609 -12.65 -1.84 10.06
CA PHE A 609 -12.49 -0.74 11.02
C PHE A 609 -12.16 -1.23 12.43
N ARG A 610 -11.45 -2.36 12.57
CA ARG A 610 -11.06 -2.89 13.89
C ARG A 610 -9.98 -2.07 14.57
N ASN A 611 -9.11 -1.44 13.78
CA ASN A 611 -8.05 -0.57 14.26
C ASN A 611 -7.87 0.60 13.30
N ALA A 612 -7.53 1.76 13.84
CA ALA A 612 -7.22 2.97 13.10
C ALA A 612 -5.91 3.54 13.61
N ALA A 613 -5.03 3.99 12.72
CA ALA A 613 -3.71 4.51 13.04
C ALA A 613 -3.41 5.78 12.25
N PHE A 614 -2.62 6.67 12.83
CA PHE A 614 -1.89 7.70 12.11
C PHE A 614 -0.46 7.75 12.64
N LEU A 615 0.50 7.61 11.73
CA LEU A 615 1.93 7.74 12.00
C LEU A 615 2.43 8.92 11.19
N GLY A 616 3.11 9.85 11.84
CA GLY A 616 3.54 11.08 11.20
C GLY A 616 4.82 11.63 11.81
N TYR A 617 5.32 12.66 11.16
CA TYR A 617 6.51 13.38 11.57
C TYR A 617 6.17 14.87 11.63
N VAL A 618 6.62 15.52 12.69
CA VAL A 618 6.46 16.94 12.96
C VAL A 618 7.83 17.57 12.80
N PRO A 619 8.13 18.21 11.65
CA PRO A 619 9.38 18.94 11.44
C PRO A 619 9.48 20.10 12.43
N THR A 620 10.65 20.28 13.05
CA THR A 620 10.96 21.40 13.96
C THR A 620 12.36 21.94 13.63
N LYS A 621 12.91 22.86 14.44
CA LYS A 621 14.13 23.65 14.20
C LYS A 621 14.05 24.73 13.11
N THR A 622 14.40 25.96 13.51
CA THR A 622 14.42 27.18 12.68
C THR A 622 15.55 28.15 13.06
N GLU A 623 16.52 27.75 13.92
CA GLU A 623 17.40 28.69 14.64
C GLU A 623 18.21 29.69 13.77
N GLN A 624 18.31 29.50 12.44
CA GLN A 624 19.10 30.39 11.57
C GLN A 624 18.50 30.70 10.18
N GLU A 625 17.28 30.27 9.83
CA GLU A 625 16.79 30.33 8.42
C GLU A 625 15.31 30.74 8.23
N GLY A 626 14.78 31.66 9.04
CA GLY A 626 13.42 32.21 8.84
C GLY A 626 12.31 31.14 8.90
N GLY A 627 11.25 31.29 8.08
CA GLY A 627 10.05 30.42 7.99
C GLY A 627 10.26 28.96 7.53
N LEU A 628 11.50 28.47 7.50
CA LEU A 628 11.85 27.14 6.98
C LEU A 628 11.94 26.10 8.10
N LEU A 629 11.12 25.06 8.00
CA LEU A 629 11.22 23.89 8.89
C LEU A 629 12.16 22.84 8.30
N LEU A 630 13.08 22.34 9.12
CA LEU A 630 14.02 21.29 8.74
C LEU A 630 13.41 19.91 8.95
N THR A 631 13.65 19.00 7.99
CA THR A 631 13.37 17.57 8.21
C THR A 631 14.25 16.97 9.29
N GLU A 632 15.40 17.58 9.59
CA GLU A 632 16.34 17.10 10.60
C GLU A 632 16.01 17.65 11.99
N GLY A 633 15.72 16.76 12.93
CA GLY A 633 15.53 17.11 14.34
C GLY A 633 14.09 17.28 14.80
N GLY A 634 13.10 17.05 13.93
CA GLY A 634 11.70 16.95 14.29
C GLY A 634 11.35 15.69 15.10
N TYR A 635 10.05 15.51 15.34
CA TYR A 635 9.49 14.46 16.19
C TYR A 635 8.68 13.45 15.38
N THR A 636 8.89 12.16 15.63
CA THR A 636 8.01 11.11 15.11
C THR A 636 6.87 10.87 16.08
N VAL A 637 5.63 10.94 15.60
CA VAL A 637 4.43 10.84 16.43
C VAL A 637 3.52 9.74 15.87
N GLY A 638 3.16 8.79 16.72
CA GLY A 638 2.21 7.74 16.39
C GLY A 638 0.99 7.78 17.29
N VAL A 639 -0.19 7.57 16.70
CA VAL A 639 -1.45 7.41 17.44
C VAL A 639 -2.25 6.27 16.83
N TYR A 640 -2.81 5.39 17.68
CA TYR A 640 -3.81 4.42 17.25
C TYR A 640 -5.04 4.42 18.15
N VAL A 641 -6.19 4.00 17.60
CA VAL A 641 -7.43 3.73 18.35
C VAL A 641 -8.07 2.41 17.90
N GLY A 642 -8.63 1.68 18.86
CA GLY A 642 -9.25 0.37 18.65
C GLY A 642 -9.85 -0.20 19.94
N PHE A 643 -10.76 -1.17 19.82
CA PHE A 643 -11.23 -1.92 20.98
C PHE A 643 -10.23 -3.01 21.37
N ASP A 644 -10.08 -3.28 22.67
CA ASP A 644 -9.10 -4.27 23.12
C ASP A 644 -9.42 -5.68 22.61
N ASN A 645 -10.70 -6.05 22.63
CA ASN A 645 -11.23 -7.30 22.11
C ASN A 645 -11.28 -7.37 20.56
N ASN A 646 -10.72 -6.36 19.87
CA ASN A 646 -10.64 -6.28 18.41
C ASN A 646 -12.02 -6.21 17.72
N ASP A 647 -13.05 -5.73 18.43
CA ASP A 647 -14.37 -5.50 17.84
C ASP A 647 -14.31 -4.43 16.72
N PRO A 648 -15.16 -4.54 15.69
CA PRO A 648 -15.27 -3.50 14.66
C PRO A 648 -15.72 -2.15 15.22
N MET A 649 -15.01 -1.06 14.89
CA MET A 649 -15.43 0.31 15.22
C MET A 649 -16.43 0.87 14.19
N LYS A 650 -17.46 0.08 13.85
CA LYS A 650 -18.50 0.46 12.90
C LYS A 650 -19.88 0.12 13.44
N LYS A 651 -20.86 0.95 13.08
CA LYS A 651 -22.29 0.79 13.29
C LYS A 651 -23.00 1.32 12.05
N ASP A 652 -24.28 1.00 11.85
CA ASP A 652 -25.05 1.30 10.63
C ASP A 652 -24.87 2.74 10.10
N THR A 653 -24.70 3.73 10.98
CA THR A 653 -24.56 5.15 10.62
C THR A 653 -23.16 5.76 10.84
N THR A 654 -22.23 5.05 11.47
CA THR A 654 -20.92 5.60 11.87
C THR A 654 -19.79 4.57 11.76
N ARG A 655 -18.61 4.99 11.30
CA ARG A 655 -17.39 4.17 11.26
C ARG A 655 -16.18 5.01 11.63
N ILE A 656 -15.25 4.45 12.40
CA ILE A 656 -14.02 5.14 12.83
C ILE A 656 -12.85 4.66 11.96
N SER A 657 -12.34 5.55 11.12
CA SER A 657 -11.11 5.35 10.31
C SER A 657 -9.94 6.12 10.92
N GLY A 658 -8.71 5.90 10.43
CA GLY A 658 -7.52 6.67 10.84
C GLY A 658 -7.73 8.18 10.73
N SER A 659 -8.31 8.64 9.62
CA SER A 659 -8.59 10.06 9.42
C SER A 659 -9.61 10.68 10.37
N GLN A 660 -10.40 9.87 11.09
CA GLN A 660 -11.45 10.35 11.99
C GLN A 660 -11.15 10.03 13.46
N GLY A 661 -10.50 8.90 13.74
CA GLY A 661 -10.25 8.40 15.08
C GLY A 661 -8.90 8.80 15.66
N THR A 662 -7.87 8.99 14.83
CA THR A 662 -6.49 9.24 15.33
C THR A 662 -5.97 10.63 14.99
N LEU A 663 -6.30 11.16 13.80
CA LEU A 663 -5.84 12.47 13.36
C LEU A 663 -6.14 13.62 14.34
N PRO A 664 -7.32 13.71 15.00
CA PRO A 664 -7.56 14.78 15.97
C PRO A 664 -6.57 14.76 17.14
N THR A 665 -6.31 13.59 17.72
CA THR A 665 -5.34 13.44 18.82
C THR A 665 -3.93 13.73 18.34
N TRP A 666 -3.55 13.21 17.17
CA TRP A 666 -2.23 13.46 16.58
C TRP A 666 -2.01 14.95 16.29
N SER A 667 -3.01 15.65 15.76
CA SER A 667 -2.94 17.09 15.48
C SER A 667 -2.70 17.92 16.74
N LYS A 668 -3.40 17.61 17.84
CA LYS A 668 -3.18 18.27 19.13
C LYS A 668 -1.77 18.04 19.68
N ILE A 669 -1.23 16.83 19.51
CA ILE A 669 0.15 16.53 19.90
C ILE A 669 1.12 17.37 19.04
N ALA A 670 0.90 17.47 17.73
CA ALA A 670 1.73 18.29 16.85
C ALA A 670 1.71 19.78 17.24
N GLU A 671 0.54 20.35 17.55
CA GLU A 671 0.41 21.73 18.06
C GLU A 671 1.18 21.92 19.36
N ALA A 672 1.05 20.98 20.31
CA ALA A 672 1.78 21.02 21.57
C ALA A 672 3.30 20.98 21.34
N LEU A 673 3.79 20.16 20.40
CA LEU A 673 5.21 20.09 20.05
C LEU A 673 5.70 21.42 19.45
N TYR A 674 4.94 22.05 18.56
CA TYR A 674 5.31 23.37 18.02
C TYR A 674 5.37 24.46 19.08
N SER A 675 4.43 24.41 20.04
CA SER A 675 4.42 25.34 21.18
C SER A 675 5.61 25.10 22.12
N LEU A 676 5.96 23.84 22.40
CA LEU A 676 7.11 23.48 23.23
C LEU A 676 8.44 23.90 22.62
N GLU A 677 8.57 23.77 21.30
CA GLU A 677 9.76 24.19 20.54
C GLU A 677 9.81 25.71 20.32
N GLY A 678 8.79 26.46 20.73
CA GLY A 678 8.74 27.91 20.57
C GLY A 678 8.79 28.36 19.10
N VAL A 679 8.30 27.53 18.16
CA VAL A 679 8.44 27.81 16.71
C VAL A 679 7.72 29.09 16.31
N ALA A 680 6.54 29.35 16.87
CA ALA A 680 5.83 30.61 16.64
C ALA A 680 6.64 31.83 17.10
N ASP A 681 7.44 31.66 18.16
CA ASP A 681 8.14 32.74 18.82
C ASP A 681 9.49 33.07 18.17
N SER A 682 10.09 32.09 17.47
CA SER A 682 11.36 32.23 16.76
C SER A 682 11.23 32.80 15.33
N LEU A 683 10.01 32.93 14.80
CA LEU A 683 9.76 33.34 13.41
C LEU A 683 9.37 34.82 13.28
N ASP A 684 9.92 35.51 12.28
CA ASP A 684 9.51 36.88 11.96
C ASP A 684 8.07 36.89 11.37
N PRO A 685 7.12 37.61 12.00
CA PRO A 685 5.75 37.72 11.49
C PRO A 685 5.63 38.34 10.09
N VAL A 686 6.58 39.19 9.69
CA VAL A 686 6.58 39.84 8.37
C VAL A 686 6.96 38.82 7.30
N ASP A 687 8.05 38.09 7.49
CA ASP A 687 8.49 37.04 6.57
C ASP A 687 7.41 35.95 6.41
N LEU A 688 6.75 35.60 7.52
CA LEU A 688 5.63 34.64 7.52
C LEU A 688 4.44 35.09 6.67
N ALA A 689 4.17 36.40 6.60
CA ALA A 689 3.07 36.92 5.81
C ALA A 689 3.34 36.87 4.30
N PHE A 690 4.62 36.97 3.89
CA PHE A 690 5.02 36.95 2.48
C PHE A 690 5.33 35.53 1.97
N ASP A 691 6.14 34.77 2.71
CA ASP A 691 6.70 33.50 2.24
C ASP A 691 5.98 32.28 2.82
N GLY A 692 5.20 32.46 3.90
CA GLY A 692 4.54 31.38 4.62
C GLY A 692 5.54 30.46 5.34
N ILE A 693 5.16 29.20 5.55
CA ILE A 693 6.00 28.19 6.19
C ILE A 693 6.23 27.04 5.21
N ALA A 694 7.49 26.79 4.90
CA ALA A 694 7.88 25.77 3.95
C ALA A 694 8.82 24.74 4.55
N LEU A 695 8.86 23.57 3.93
CA LEU A 695 9.73 22.47 4.32
C LEU A 695 11.00 22.49 3.48
N LYS A 696 12.15 22.48 4.16
CA LYS A 696 13.47 22.37 3.55
C LYS A 696 14.02 20.95 3.73
N TYR A 697 14.50 20.38 2.64
CA TYR A 697 15.17 19.08 2.58
C TYR A 697 16.69 19.25 2.54
N PRO A 698 17.48 18.28 3.03
CA PRO A 698 18.92 18.22 2.77
C PRO A 698 19.22 18.25 1.27
N ASP A 699 20.23 19.02 0.83
CA ASP A 699 20.61 19.05 -0.60
C ASP A 699 21.31 17.74 -0.97
N THR A 700 20.63 16.99 -1.82
CA THR A 700 21.10 15.73 -2.39
C THR A 700 21.04 15.75 -3.92
N GLY A 701 20.86 16.94 -4.52
CA GLY A 701 20.64 17.13 -5.94
C GLY A 701 19.22 16.79 -6.40
N GLN A 702 18.22 16.99 -5.54
CA GLN A 702 16.82 16.70 -5.83
C GLN A 702 16.18 17.67 -6.83
N TYR A 703 15.19 17.16 -7.56
CA TYR A 703 14.31 17.92 -8.45
C TYR A 703 12.86 17.68 -8.06
N PHE A 704 12.04 18.73 -8.15
CA PHE A 704 10.59 18.65 -7.98
C PHE A 704 9.89 18.68 -9.32
N PHE A 705 9.16 17.61 -9.62
CA PHE A 705 8.42 17.44 -10.88
C PHE A 705 6.96 17.82 -10.67
N PRO A 706 6.41 18.81 -11.40
CA PRO A 706 4.98 19.07 -11.39
C PRO A 706 4.19 17.84 -11.83
N VAL A 707 3.13 17.49 -11.10
CA VAL A 707 2.29 16.34 -11.42
C VAL A 707 0.81 16.69 -11.52
N GLN A 708 0.11 15.95 -12.37
CA GLN A 708 -1.33 16.02 -12.48
C GLN A 708 -1.97 15.26 -11.31
N HIS A 709 -2.22 15.97 -10.20
CA HIS A 709 -2.77 15.40 -8.97
C HIS A 709 -4.17 14.76 -9.16
N LYS A 710 -4.91 15.19 -10.21
CA LYS A 710 -6.20 14.64 -10.67
C LYS A 710 -6.05 13.63 -11.82
N ASN A 711 -4.84 13.14 -12.11
CA ASN A 711 -4.58 12.12 -13.14
C ASN A 711 -3.49 11.15 -12.65
N GLY A 712 -3.72 10.53 -11.50
CA GLY A 712 -2.81 9.52 -10.95
C GLY A 712 -1.41 10.00 -10.56
N GLY A 713 -1.16 11.31 -10.50
CA GLY A 713 0.16 11.86 -10.17
C GLY A 713 1.20 11.63 -11.26
N ILE A 714 0.75 11.55 -12.52
CA ILE A 714 1.62 11.48 -13.69
C ILE A 714 2.28 12.85 -13.91
N ARG A 715 3.54 12.85 -14.33
CA ARG A 715 4.35 14.05 -14.61
C ARG A 715 3.69 14.93 -15.67
N SER A 716 3.60 16.23 -15.38
CA SER A 716 3.08 17.25 -16.31
C SER A 716 4.20 17.75 -17.22
N GLY A 717 4.16 17.38 -18.49
CA GLY A 717 5.08 17.90 -19.52
C GLY A 717 6.51 17.35 -19.45
N ARG A 718 7.39 17.89 -20.30
CA ARG A 718 8.78 17.45 -20.48
C ARG A 718 9.80 18.24 -19.65
N SER A 719 9.38 19.29 -18.94
CA SER A 719 10.25 20.15 -18.12
C SER A 719 11.10 19.30 -17.17
N ALA A 720 12.38 19.63 -17.02
CA ALA A 720 13.33 18.93 -16.15
C ALA A 720 12.99 18.98 -14.65
N GLY A 721 11.88 19.63 -14.28
CA GLY A 721 11.53 19.88 -12.89
C GLY A 721 12.32 21.07 -12.33
N GLU A 722 12.00 21.45 -11.11
CA GLU A 722 12.66 22.55 -10.41
C GLU A 722 13.73 21.98 -9.47
N ARG A 723 15.00 22.38 -9.66
CA ARG A 723 16.08 22.05 -8.72
C ARG A 723 16.02 23.04 -7.55
N THR A 724 15.54 22.56 -6.41
CA THR A 724 15.44 23.35 -5.17
C THR A 724 15.47 22.43 -3.97
N VAL A 725 15.79 22.98 -2.80
CA VAL A 725 15.74 22.28 -1.51
C VAL A 725 14.45 22.58 -0.74
N ILE A 726 13.66 23.57 -1.19
CA ILE A 726 12.42 24.01 -0.55
C ILE A 726 11.24 23.38 -1.29
N THR A 727 10.24 22.89 -0.55
CA THR A 727 9.07 22.27 -1.17
C THR A 727 8.20 23.28 -1.92
N PRO A 728 7.88 23.05 -3.20
CA PRO A 728 6.91 23.86 -3.92
C PRO A 728 5.48 23.80 -3.35
N ASN A 729 4.74 24.90 -3.50
CA ASN A 729 3.33 24.96 -3.12
C ASN A 729 2.40 24.17 -4.06
N SER A 730 2.83 23.84 -5.26
CA SER A 730 2.04 23.03 -6.21
C SER A 730 2.17 21.52 -5.93
N PRO A 731 1.29 20.67 -6.50
CA PRO A 731 1.46 19.22 -6.44
C PRO A 731 2.69 18.79 -7.23
N VAL A 732 3.68 18.27 -6.52
CA VAL A 732 4.97 17.86 -7.09
C VAL A 732 5.39 16.49 -6.56
N VAL A 733 6.25 15.81 -7.31
CA VAL A 733 6.96 14.60 -6.89
C VAL A 733 8.44 14.92 -6.83
N LEU A 734 9.08 14.63 -5.70
CA LEU A 734 10.54 14.73 -5.56
C LEU A 734 11.21 13.52 -6.23
N GLY A 735 12.30 13.75 -6.96
CA GLY A 735 13.12 12.70 -7.55
C GLY A 735 14.56 13.10 -7.81
N HIS A 736 15.38 12.12 -8.18
CA HIS A 736 16.81 12.29 -8.49
C HIS A 736 17.16 11.73 -9.87
N GLY A 737 18.12 12.36 -10.55
CA GLY A 737 18.45 12.01 -11.93
C GLY A 737 19.38 12.99 -12.58
N ALA A 738 19.39 12.99 -13.92
CA ALA A 738 20.20 13.88 -14.72
C ALA A 738 19.35 14.55 -15.80
N VAL A 739 19.69 15.80 -16.09
CA VAL A 739 19.16 16.56 -17.23
C VAL A 739 19.97 16.15 -18.47
N ASP A 740 19.27 15.78 -19.54
CA ASP A 740 19.90 15.48 -20.83
C ASP A 740 20.22 16.77 -21.61
N LYS A 741 20.97 16.64 -22.72
CA LYS A 741 21.39 17.77 -23.56
C LYS A 741 20.22 18.55 -24.19
N ASN A 742 19.03 17.96 -24.25
CA ASN A 742 17.83 18.54 -24.84
C ASN A 742 16.87 19.10 -23.77
N GLY A 743 17.30 19.19 -22.51
CA GLY A 743 16.49 19.67 -21.39
C GLY A 743 15.46 18.66 -20.88
N GLY A 744 15.49 17.41 -21.36
CA GLY A 744 14.74 16.30 -20.78
C GLY A 744 15.38 15.83 -19.47
N PHE A 745 14.63 15.10 -18.65
CA PHE A 745 15.14 14.57 -17.38
C PHE A 745 14.94 13.07 -17.29
N THR A 746 16.01 12.36 -16.99
CA THR A 746 16.02 10.91 -16.78
C THR A 746 16.25 10.61 -15.29
N MET A 747 15.25 9.97 -14.67
CA MET A 747 15.34 9.53 -13.27
C MET A 747 16.43 8.46 -13.14
N LYS A 748 17.32 8.62 -12.15
CA LYS A 748 18.39 7.66 -11.87
C LYS A 748 17.83 6.55 -10.98
N ARG A 749 17.78 5.33 -11.51
CA ARG A 749 17.48 4.11 -10.74
C ARG A 749 18.68 3.76 -9.85
N ARG A 750 18.40 3.30 -8.62
CA ARG A 750 19.41 3.06 -7.59
C ARG A 750 19.16 1.71 -6.94
N PHE A 751 20.19 0.87 -6.86
CA PHE A 751 20.20 -0.33 -6.05
C PHE A 751 21.07 -0.04 -4.84
N ILE A 752 20.43 0.38 -3.75
CA ILE A 752 21.09 0.73 -2.49
C ILE A 752 20.32 0.04 -1.36
N PRO A 753 20.37 -1.30 -1.29
CA PRO A 753 19.79 -2.02 -0.18
C PRO A 753 20.43 -1.62 1.15
N PHE A 754 19.70 -1.83 2.25
CA PHE A 754 20.05 -1.28 3.56
C PHE A 754 21.45 -1.66 4.05
N TRP A 755 21.96 -2.85 3.71
CA TRP A 755 23.30 -3.29 4.15
C TRP A 755 24.43 -2.50 3.47
N LEU A 756 24.20 -1.90 2.29
CA LEU A 756 25.19 -1.04 1.64
C LEU A 756 25.29 0.33 2.31
N ASN A 757 24.26 0.76 3.04
CA ASN A 757 24.29 2.02 3.80
C ASN A 757 25.15 1.91 5.08
N GLN A 758 25.41 0.68 5.54
CA GLN A 758 26.18 0.39 6.76
C GLN A 758 27.67 0.17 6.48
N GLN A 759 28.10 0.17 5.20
CA GLN A 759 29.51 0.08 4.85
C GLN A 759 30.19 1.45 5.03
N PRO A 760 31.38 1.48 5.65
CA PRO A 760 32.07 2.72 6.01
C PRO A 760 32.50 3.59 4.82
#